data_AF-A0A7S0KS50-F1
#
_entry.id   AF-A0A7S0KS50-F1
#
_cell.length_a   1.000
_cell.length_b   1.000
_cell.length_c   1.000
_cell.angle_alpha   90.00
_cell.angle_beta   90.00
_cell.angle_gamma   90.00
#
_symmetry.space_group_name_H-M   'P 1'
#
loop_
_entity.id
_entity.type
_entity.pdbx_description
1 polymer ?
#
loop_
_entity_poly.entity_id
_entity_poly.type
_entity_poly.pdbx_seq_one_letter_code
_entity_poly.pdbx_strand_id
1 'polypeptide(L)'
;RRGRVFGGGTSPGHLCDTGARRTGDMSKVTPIKGAPPPADDEPEMTEEERQLADGVAKLAELTAKYEQSPYLLDPRSRLMKRWDLIIGIALVYTATITPYEVAFLDSKAGGSTDPSLPTFPIYIINVIVDLLFFADIIAHFNLIYYDDRAANGTYITDRRKIVRRYVRGFFVVDVVSIIPFHEMESAGGLKALKLLRLLRLVKLLRILRSGRILKRLEDNLNVDYNVLSLVKFILGTLMIAHWLACLWKLTARTVAEKDDWVTRYYSNFVDPDLFATCYAETELNNELHACMNLSPWNMYIAALYWALVTMSTIGYGDVTPTRTEERFFVILAMLIGTSVFAYVVGSVCGIVASMDKKSNEHHERMDTLNAMSREMQVGDELQMRLRDYFRYRHTSTNIEEWFELLELMSPSLRGEVALKQCGSWINNVPFFSGAPDGFIVDIALKLKTETFPQGEEIVHAGQLSTKMYIVERGVVGGKGRVFTSGKVFGEEVLGGGSQAAFTARAMTYCDVFGLLGTDLDDTAASYPAMQKRLRVAGCRGMIKDSLLAFAQAWGHIEKGIKVNPNGGVEDAERDPHVSVVELAVVKRKDDIFRFALSVARDGSAKPTLPSDPAGAFKAMNRTFIDDSNGADAGGD
;
A
#
# COMPACT_ATOMS: atom_id res chain seq x y z
N ARG A 1 14.07 29.64 23.77
CA ARG A 1 15.19 29.68 24.74
C ARG A 1 15.02 28.51 25.70
N ARG A 2 15.98 27.56 25.70
CA ARG A 2 16.43 26.59 26.75
C ARG A 2 15.36 25.76 27.50
N GLY A 3 15.50 24.44 27.70
CA GLY A 3 16.57 23.53 27.35
C GLY A 3 16.57 22.22 28.18
N ARG A 4 17.35 21.26 27.66
CA ARG A 4 18.14 20.20 28.32
C ARG A 4 17.42 19.10 29.12
N VAL A 5 17.61 17.87 28.63
CA VAL A 5 17.81 16.68 29.44
C VAL A 5 19.12 16.00 29.00
N PHE A 6 20.13 16.04 29.88
CA PHE A 6 21.24 15.07 30.01
C PHE A 6 20.80 14.11 31.14
N GLY A 7 21.15 12.83 31.24
CA GLY A 7 22.03 11.96 30.46
C GLY A 7 22.26 10.64 31.22
N GLY A 8 22.63 9.61 30.48
CA GLY A 8 23.48 8.48 30.94
C GLY A 8 22.77 7.11 31.01
N GLY A 9 23.28 6.01 30.44
CA GLY A 9 24.57 5.74 29.82
C GLY A 9 25.08 4.39 30.34
N THR A 10 25.28 3.40 29.46
CA THR A 10 26.35 2.38 29.54
C THR A 10 26.40 1.57 28.23
N SER A 11 27.58 1.65 27.61
CA SER A 11 28.16 0.88 26.48
C SER A 11 28.45 -0.60 26.88
N PRO A 12 28.96 -1.53 26.03
CA PRO A 12 29.93 -1.39 24.91
C PRO A 12 29.62 -2.27 23.65
N GLY A 13 30.36 -2.27 22.54
CA GLY A 13 31.69 -1.74 22.22
C GLY A 13 32.02 -1.85 20.72
N HIS A 14 33.18 -1.30 20.38
CA HIS A 14 33.77 -1.06 19.06
C HIS A 14 33.91 -2.23 18.08
N LEU A 15 33.76 -1.95 16.78
CA LEU A 15 34.86 -2.06 15.80
C LEU A 15 34.54 -1.32 14.47
N CYS A 16 35.37 -0.30 14.20
CA CYS A 16 35.72 0.29 12.89
C CYS A 16 36.33 -0.79 11.96
N ASP A 17 36.52 -0.66 10.66
CA ASP A 17 36.16 0.26 9.56
C ASP A 17 36.75 -0.42 8.30
N THR A 18 36.48 0.12 7.11
CA THR A 18 37.09 -0.13 5.79
C THR A 18 36.43 -1.18 4.88
N GLY A 19 36.14 -0.78 3.64
CA GLY A 19 35.90 -1.72 2.53
C GLY A 19 34.95 -1.22 1.44
N ALA A 20 35.50 -0.56 0.42
CA ALA A 20 34.81 -0.09 -0.78
C ALA A 20 33.99 -1.20 -1.49
N ARG A 21 32.72 -0.91 -1.81
CA ARG A 21 31.91 -1.72 -2.73
C ARG A 21 32.42 -1.55 -4.16
N ARG A 22 33.34 -2.42 -4.58
CA ARG A 22 33.53 -2.78 -5.98
C ARG A 22 32.51 -3.86 -6.35
N THR A 23 31.83 -3.64 -7.46
CA THR A 23 31.06 -4.63 -8.22
C THR A 23 31.93 -5.84 -8.51
N GLY A 24 31.69 -6.94 -7.81
CA GLY A 24 32.32 -8.25 -8.03
C GLY A 24 31.46 -9.08 -8.97
N ASP A 25 31.95 -9.21 -10.19
CA ASP A 25 31.56 -10.14 -11.24
C ASP A 25 31.36 -11.57 -10.68
N MET A 26 30.13 -12.10 -10.69
CA MET A 26 29.83 -13.49 -10.35
C MET A 26 30.08 -14.41 -11.55
N SER A 27 31.26 -14.29 -12.16
CA SER A 27 31.74 -15.28 -13.12
C SER A 27 33.11 -15.78 -12.66
N LYS A 28 33.22 -17.11 -12.55
CA LYS A 28 34.40 -17.92 -12.14
C LYS A 28 34.47 -18.28 -10.66
N VAL A 29 33.59 -19.20 -10.26
CA VAL A 29 33.99 -20.24 -9.30
C VAL A 29 34.79 -21.27 -10.10
N THR A 30 36.09 -21.41 -9.81
CA THR A 30 36.90 -22.52 -10.31
C THR A 30 36.68 -23.73 -9.38
N PRO A 31 36.41 -24.94 -9.89
CA PRO A 31 36.22 -26.09 -9.03
C PRO A 31 37.58 -26.53 -8.47
N ILE A 32 37.66 -26.66 -7.15
CA ILE A 32 38.78 -27.29 -6.46
C ILE A 32 38.79 -28.78 -6.88
N LYS A 33 39.85 -29.23 -7.57
CA LYS A 33 40.07 -30.65 -7.87
C LYS A 33 40.41 -31.39 -6.57
N GLY A 34 39.39 -31.92 -5.90
CA GLY A 34 39.54 -33.00 -4.93
C GLY A 34 39.79 -34.33 -5.64
N ALA A 35 40.57 -35.22 -5.02
CA ALA A 35 40.83 -36.58 -5.49
C ALA A 35 39.50 -37.36 -5.69
N PRO A 36 39.43 -38.30 -6.66
CA PRO A 36 38.21 -39.04 -6.93
C PRO A 36 37.85 -39.92 -5.72
N PRO A 37 36.58 -39.93 -5.26
CA PRO A 37 36.14 -40.88 -4.24
C PRO A 37 36.12 -42.30 -4.84
N PRO A 38 36.23 -43.34 -3.99
CA PRO A 38 36.15 -44.72 -4.46
C PRO A 38 34.78 -44.96 -5.10
N ALA A 39 34.79 -45.69 -6.21
CA ALA A 39 33.59 -46.07 -6.95
C ALA A 39 32.84 -47.13 -6.15
N ASP A 40 31.82 -46.72 -5.39
CA ASP A 40 30.72 -47.57 -4.95
C ASP A 40 29.50 -46.67 -4.65
N ASP A 41 28.39 -46.99 -5.31
CA ASP A 41 27.02 -46.52 -5.12
C ASP A 41 26.77 -44.99 -5.13
N GLU A 42 26.70 -44.41 -6.34
CA GLU A 42 25.87 -43.21 -6.52
C GLU A 42 24.41 -43.58 -6.18
N PRO A 43 23.73 -42.90 -5.24
CA PRO A 43 22.33 -43.18 -4.99
C PRO A 43 21.55 -42.93 -6.29
N GLU A 44 20.86 -43.96 -6.79
CA GLU A 44 19.98 -43.86 -7.96
C GLU A 44 18.97 -42.75 -7.69
N MET A 45 19.20 -41.59 -8.33
CA MET A 45 18.30 -40.45 -8.29
C MET A 45 16.92 -40.93 -8.71
N THR A 46 15.94 -40.75 -7.83
CA THR A 46 14.58 -41.23 -8.03
C THR A 46 13.96 -40.55 -9.26
N GLU A 47 12.98 -41.21 -9.90
CA GLU A 47 12.29 -40.68 -11.09
C GLU A 47 11.71 -39.27 -10.83
N GLU A 48 11.22 -39.01 -9.61
CA GLU A 48 10.72 -37.70 -9.19
C GLU A 48 11.83 -36.64 -9.08
N GLU A 49 13.01 -37.00 -8.57
CA GLU A 49 14.17 -36.10 -8.50
C GLU A 49 14.73 -35.78 -9.90
N ARG A 50 14.70 -36.75 -10.83
CA ARG A 50 15.04 -36.50 -12.25
C ARG A 50 14.05 -35.55 -12.91
N GLN A 51 12.75 -35.76 -12.71
CA GLN A 51 11.71 -34.88 -13.26
C GLN A 51 11.78 -33.48 -12.66
N LEU A 52 12.11 -33.35 -11.37
CA LEU A 52 12.33 -32.07 -10.72
C LEU A 52 13.60 -31.39 -11.26
N ALA A 53 14.70 -32.12 -11.45
CA ALA A 53 15.95 -31.58 -12.00
C ALA A 53 15.78 -31.12 -13.45
N ASP A 54 15.11 -31.89 -14.31
CA ASP A 54 14.77 -31.49 -15.67
C ASP A 54 13.80 -30.31 -15.69
N GLY A 55 12.82 -30.29 -14.77
CA GLY A 55 11.91 -29.18 -14.56
C GLY A 55 12.65 -27.90 -14.19
N VAL A 56 13.58 -27.96 -13.23
CA VAL A 56 14.42 -26.84 -12.79
C VAL A 56 15.39 -26.41 -13.87
N ALA A 57 16.02 -27.33 -14.62
CA ALA A 57 16.91 -27.00 -15.73
C ALA A 57 16.15 -26.32 -16.87
N LYS A 58 14.95 -26.78 -17.19
CA LYS A 58 14.06 -26.16 -18.17
C LYS A 58 13.54 -24.81 -17.67
N LEU A 59 13.25 -24.68 -16.38
CA LEU A 59 12.90 -23.40 -15.76
C LEU A 59 14.08 -22.43 -15.82
N ALA A 60 15.30 -22.89 -15.54
CA ALA A 60 16.55 -22.15 -15.63
C ALA A 60 16.86 -21.74 -17.07
N GLU A 61 16.60 -22.59 -18.06
CA GLU A 61 16.72 -22.25 -19.48
C GLU A 61 15.66 -21.21 -19.89
N LEU A 62 14.43 -21.34 -19.42
CA LEU A 62 13.35 -20.38 -19.64
C LEU A 62 13.62 -19.03 -18.96
N THR A 63 14.23 -19.02 -17.76
CA THR A 63 14.66 -17.81 -17.05
C THR A 63 15.93 -17.21 -17.65
N ALA A 64 16.86 -18.01 -18.16
CA ALA A 64 18.03 -17.54 -18.90
C ALA A 64 17.65 -16.94 -20.26
N LYS A 65 16.59 -17.43 -20.91
CA LYS A 65 15.95 -16.75 -22.06
C LYS A 65 15.33 -15.40 -21.68
N TYR A 66 15.03 -15.22 -20.39
CA TYR A 66 14.53 -13.98 -19.81
C TYR A 66 15.66 -13.02 -19.42
N GLU A 67 16.90 -13.52 -19.23
CA GLU A 67 18.09 -12.68 -19.07
C GLU A 67 18.32 -11.88 -20.34
N GLN A 68 18.13 -10.58 -20.17
CA GLN A 68 17.79 -9.65 -21.23
C GLN A 68 18.94 -9.48 -22.22
N SER A 69 18.63 -9.53 -23.52
CA SER A 69 19.50 -8.94 -24.54
C SER A 69 19.87 -7.51 -24.10
N PRO A 70 21.16 -7.11 -24.10
CA PRO A 70 21.63 -5.84 -23.52
C PRO A 70 21.03 -4.59 -24.17
N TYR A 71 20.30 -4.76 -25.27
CA TYR A 71 19.66 -3.68 -26.02
C TYR A 71 18.19 -3.46 -25.67
N LEU A 72 17.54 -4.39 -24.95
CA LEU A 72 16.13 -4.27 -24.60
C LEU A 72 15.93 -3.39 -23.36
N LEU A 73 14.98 -2.46 -23.43
CA LEU A 73 14.64 -1.56 -22.35
C LEU A 73 13.44 -2.11 -21.56
N ASP A 74 13.63 -2.35 -20.26
CA ASP A 74 12.54 -2.69 -19.34
C ASP A 74 11.82 -1.40 -18.88
N PRO A 75 10.49 -1.27 -19.09
CA PRO A 75 9.70 -0.11 -18.65
C PRO A 75 9.72 0.11 -17.13
N ARG A 76 10.04 -0.93 -16.34
CA ARG A 76 10.11 -0.85 -14.88
C ARG A 76 11.47 -0.34 -14.39
N SER A 77 12.47 -0.24 -15.27
CA SER A 77 13.80 0.23 -14.91
C SER A 77 13.78 1.71 -14.46
N ARG A 78 14.63 2.06 -13.49
CA ARG A 78 14.74 3.46 -13.00
C ARG A 78 15.15 4.43 -14.11
N LEU A 79 15.95 3.96 -15.07
CA LEU A 79 16.36 4.74 -16.23
C LEU A 79 15.16 5.08 -17.11
N MET A 80 14.32 4.08 -17.46
CA MET A 80 13.15 4.30 -18.29
C MET A 80 12.13 5.22 -17.59
N LYS A 81 11.95 5.10 -16.27
CA LYS A 81 11.08 6.03 -15.51
C LYS A 81 11.55 7.48 -15.61
N ARG A 82 12.87 7.72 -15.50
CA ARG A 82 13.45 9.07 -15.66
C ARG A 82 13.32 9.57 -17.11
N TRP A 83 13.52 8.69 -18.08
CA TRP A 83 13.34 9.00 -19.50
C TRP A 83 11.88 9.39 -19.81
N ASP A 84 10.91 8.59 -19.36
CA ASP A 84 9.48 8.88 -19.49
C ASP A 84 9.10 10.22 -18.84
N LEU A 85 9.71 10.59 -17.71
CA LEU A 85 9.52 11.90 -17.08
C LEU A 85 10.07 13.03 -17.96
N ILE A 86 11.27 12.88 -18.53
CA ILE A 86 11.88 13.88 -19.44
C ILE A 86 11.01 14.06 -20.69
N ILE A 87 10.56 12.96 -21.30
CA ILE A 87 9.66 12.99 -22.46
C ILE A 87 8.30 13.60 -22.07
N GLY A 88 7.79 13.30 -20.88
CA GLY A 88 6.59 13.93 -20.33
C GLY A 88 6.71 15.45 -20.24
N ILE A 89 7.85 15.97 -19.74
CA ILE A 89 8.12 17.40 -19.68
C ILE A 89 8.22 18.00 -21.09
N ALA A 90 8.91 17.33 -22.02
CA ALA A 90 9.02 17.76 -23.41
C ALA A 90 7.65 17.80 -24.14
N LEU A 91 6.75 16.87 -23.79
CA LEU A 91 5.36 16.86 -24.28
C LEU A 91 4.57 18.06 -23.75
N VAL A 92 4.67 18.36 -22.45
CA VAL A 92 4.01 19.53 -21.86
C VAL A 92 4.53 20.82 -22.50
N TYR A 93 5.85 20.93 -22.70
CA TYR A 93 6.45 22.07 -23.42
C TYR A 93 5.89 22.21 -24.84
N THR A 94 5.84 21.11 -25.60
CA THR A 94 5.30 21.15 -26.98
C THR A 94 3.81 21.53 -26.99
N ALA A 95 3.04 21.01 -26.04
CA ALA A 95 1.61 21.27 -25.92
C ALA A 95 1.27 22.73 -25.57
N THR A 96 2.18 23.46 -24.91
CA THR A 96 1.97 24.87 -24.53
C THR A 96 2.67 25.86 -25.47
N ILE A 97 3.93 25.60 -25.82
CA ILE A 97 4.72 26.55 -26.59
C ILE A 97 4.35 26.52 -28.07
N THR A 98 4.12 25.36 -28.68
CA THR A 98 3.82 25.29 -30.12
C THR A 98 2.53 26.05 -30.51
N PRO A 99 1.38 25.90 -29.81
CA PRO A 99 0.20 26.71 -30.10
C PRO A 99 0.44 28.21 -29.88
N TYR A 100 1.18 28.56 -28.82
CA TYR A 100 1.54 29.95 -28.53
C TYR A 100 2.40 30.56 -29.64
N GLU A 101 3.43 29.87 -30.11
CA GLU A 101 4.30 30.33 -31.22
C GLU A 101 3.50 30.55 -32.50
N VAL A 102 2.59 29.63 -32.84
CA VAL A 102 1.78 29.71 -34.06
C VAL A 102 0.80 30.89 -33.99
N ALA A 103 0.19 31.12 -32.83
CA ALA A 103 -0.85 32.14 -32.65
C ALA A 103 -0.29 33.55 -32.38
N PHE A 104 0.77 33.69 -31.58
CA PHE A 104 1.24 34.98 -31.04
C PHE A 104 2.58 35.46 -31.59
N LEU A 105 3.46 34.58 -32.08
CA LEU A 105 4.78 35.01 -32.56
C LEU A 105 4.79 35.20 -34.07
N ASP A 106 5.30 36.36 -34.52
CA ASP A 106 5.57 36.65 -35.92
C ASP A 106 6.89 36.03 -36.36
N SER A 107 6.84 35.16 -37.37
CA SER A 107 8.04 34.81 -38.13
C SER A 107 8.36 36.01 -39.01
N LYS A 108 9.29 36.87 -38.58
CA LYS A 108 9.71 38.02 -39.39
C LYS A 108 10.23 37.51 -40.74
N ALA A 109 9.43 37.72 -41.78
CA ALA A 109 9.90 37.84 -43.15
C ALA A 109 10.64 39.18 -43.26
N GLY A 110 11.93 39.14 -43.61
CA GLY A 110 12.72 40.33 -43.90
C GLY A 110 13.99 40.48 -43.06
N GLY A 111 15.02 39.68 -43.40
CA GLY A 111 16.41 40.13 -43.58
C GLY A 111 17.14 40.95 -42.51
N SER A 112 16.59 41.15 -41.31
CA SER A 112 17.31 41.78 -40.20
C SER A 112 17.74 40.69 -39.21
N THR A 113 18.97 40.24 -39.40
CA THR A 113 19.79 39.60 -38.37
C THR A 113 20.00 40.60 -37.24
N ASP A 114 18.99 40.76 -36.39
CA ASP A 114 19.17 41.42 -35.10
C ASP A 114 19.24 40.33 -34.03
N PRO A 115 20.43 40.05 -33.45
CA PRO A 115 20.65 39.00 -32.44
C PRO A 115 19.89 39.23 -31.11
N SER A 116 19.11 40.32 -31.02
CA SER A 116 18.48 40.84 -29.81
C SER A 116 17.03 40.38 -29.61
N LEU A 117 16.43 39.61 -30.53
CA LEU A 117 15.06 39.08 -30.33
C LEU A 117 15.02 37.80 -29.47
N PRO A 118 14.03 37.66 -28.56
CA PRO A 118 13.84 36.49 -27.68
C PRO A 118 13.52 35.16 -28.40
N THR A 119 13.61 35.12 -29.73
CA THR A 119 13.29 33.98 -30.59
C THR A 119 14.44 32.97 -30.67
N PHE A 120 15.70 33.40 -30.52
CA PHE A 120 16.85 32.49 -30.62
C PHE A 120 16.92 31.43 -29.49
N PRO A 121 16.70 31.77 -28.21
CA PRO A 121 16.65 30.77 -27.14
C PRO A 121 15.53 29.75 -27.32
N ILE A 122 14.34 30.21 -27.74
CA ILE A 122 13.18 29.35 -27.98
C ILE A 122 13.47 28.37 -29.13
N TYR A 123 14.11 28.83 -30.21
CA TYR A 123 14.55 27.96 -31.31
C TYR A 123 15.50 26.85 -30.83
N ILE A 124 16.51 27.18 -30.01
CA ILE A 124 17.44 26.18 -29.47
C ILE A 124 16.70 25.15 -28.61
N ILE A 125 15.76 25.59 -27.76
CA ILE A 125 14.96 24.67 -26.94
C ILE A 125 14.10 23.76 -27.83
N ASN A 126 13.45 24.30 -28.87
CA ASN A 126 12.69 23.51 -29.83
C ASN A 126 13.53 22.42 -30.52
N VAL A 127 14.76 22.74 -30.91
CA VAL A 127 15.70 21.76 -31.50
C VAL A 127 16.05 20.67 -30.49
N ILE A 128 16.36 21.04 -29.24
CA ILE A 128 16.64 20.06 -28.16
C ILE A 128 15.43 19.14 -27.95
N VAL A 129 14.22 19.70 -27.88
CA VAL A 129 12.98 18.94 -27.71
C VAL A 129 12.75 17.99 -28.88
N ASP A 130 12.97 18.43 -30.12
CA ASP A 130 12.84 17.59 -31.32
C ASP A 130 13.88 16.44 -31.31
N LEU A 131 15.13 16.70 -30.87
CA LEU A 131 16.16 15.66 -30.69
C LEU A 131 15.78 14.64 -29.60
N LEU A 132 15.17 15.08 -28.49
CA LEU A 132 14.68 14.18 -27.45
C LEU A 132 13.60 13.24 -27.99
N PHE A 133 12.64 13.76 -28.78
CA PHE A 133 11.63 12.92 -29.40
C PHE A 133 12.19 11.97 -30.47
N PHE A 134 13.24 12.38 -31.17
CA PHE A 134 13.94 11.50 -32.10
C PHE A 134 14.63 10.34 -31.35
N ALA A 135 15.33 10.64 -30.25
CA ALA A 135 15.91 9.62 -29.39
C ALA A 135 14.83 8.69 -28.78
N ASP A 136 13.66 9.23 -28.45
CA ASP A 136 12.52 8.47 -27.95
C ASP A 136 12.00 7.45 -28.98
N ILE A 137 11.93 7.81 -30.27
CA ILE A 137 11.61 6.86 -31.34
C ILE A 137 12.60 5.69 -31.35
N ILE A 138 13.90 5.97 -31.22
CA ILE A 138 14.95 4.93 -31.19
C ILE A 138 14.77 4.03 -29.97
N ALA A 139 14.48 4.60 -28.80
CA ALA A 139 14.20 3.83 -27.58
C ALA A 139 13.00 2.90 -27.74
N HIS A 140 11.92 3.37 -28.40
CA HIS A 140 10.70 2.58 -28.61
C HIS A 140 10.89 1.34 -29.47
N PHE A 141 11.88 1.31 -30.38
CA PHE A 141 12.23 0.11 -31.13
C PHE A 141 12.79 -1.02 -30.26
N ASN A 142 13.23 -0.70 -29.05
CA ASN A 142 13.80 -1.68 -28.10
C ASN A 142 13.02 -1.75 -26.77
N LEU A 143 11.89 -1.06 -26.67
CA LEU A 143 11.06 -1.05 -25.46
C LEU A 143 10.16 -2.29 -25.41
N ILE A 144 10.32 -3.11 -24.36
CA ILE A 144 9.44 -4.27 -24.17
C ILE A 144 8.03 -3.79 -23.81
N TYR A 145 7.01 -4.53 -24.27
CA TYR A 145 5.61 -4.19 -24.01
C TYR A 145 4.89 -5.37 -23.36
N TYR A 146 3.88 -5.03 -22.55
CA TYR A 146 2.96 -5.98 -21.97
C TYR A 146 1.84 -6.28 -22.98
N ASP A 147 1.57 -7.55 -23.25
CA ASP A 147 0.51 -7.96 -24.16
C ASP A 147 -0.76 -8.28 -23.38
N ASP A 148 -1.66 -7.28 -23.27
CA ASP A 148 -2.97 -7.44 -22.62
C ASP A 148 -3.84 -8.52 -23.28
N ARG A 149 -3.55 -8.90 -24.53
CA ARG A 149 -4.34 -9.89 -25.30
C ARG A 149 -3.80 -11.31 -25.18
N ALA A 150 -2.54 -11.47 -24.82
CA ALA A 150 -1.98 -12.77 -24.51
C ALA A 150 -2.44 -13.13 -23.09
N ALA A 151 -3.25 -14.18 -22.95
CA ALA A 151 -3.75 -14.69 -21.67
C ALA A 151 -2.63 -15.03 -20.65
N ASN A 152 -1.38 -15.01 -21.09
CA ASN A 152 -0.17 -15.41 -20.41
C ASN A 152 0.39 -14.33 -19.46
N GLY A 153 -0.06 -13.07 -19.55
CA GLY A 153 0.41 -11.98 -18.67
C GLY A 153 1.92 -11.71 -18.74
N THR A 154 2.55 -11.99 -19.88
CA THR A 154 4.01 -11.87 -20.04
C THR A 154 4.41 -10.65 -20.85
N TYR A 155 5.60 -10.12 -20.56
CA TYR A 155 6.24 -9.10 -21.39
C TYR A 155 6.85 -9.75 -22.62
N ILE A 156 6.60 -9.16 -23.79
CA ILE A 156 7.18 -9.64 -25.03
C ILE A 156 8.56 -9.01 -25.23
N THR A 157 9.59 -9.86 -25.22
CA THR A 157 11.00 -9.48 -25.38
C THR A 157 11.51 -9.67 -26.82
N ASP A 158 10.75 -10.32 -27.70
CA ASP A 158 11.13 -10.56 -29.09
C ASP A 158 11.15 -9.24 -29.89
N ARG A 159 12.35 -8.80 -30.28
CA ARG A 159 12.58 -7.56 -31.04
C ARG A 159 11.78 -7.49 -32.34
N ARG A 160 11.58 -8.62 -33.05
CA ARG A 160 10.80 -8.61 -34.30
C ARG A 160 9.33 -8.30 -34.04
N LYS A 161 8.78 -8.80 -32.93
CA LYS A 161 7.41 -8.51 -32.49
C LYS A 161 7.28 -7.07 -32.04
N ILE A 162 8.24 -6.55 -31.26
CA ILE A 162 8.31 -5.15 -30.79
C ILE A 162 8.31 -4.20 -32.00
N VAL A 163 9.25 -4.37 -32.94
CA VAL A 163 9.37 -3.51 -34.12
C VAL A 163 8.09 -3.55 -34.95
N ARG A 164 7.54 -4.75 -35.24
CA ARG A 164 6.31 -4.89 -36.05
C ARG A 164 5.11 -4.21 -35.38
N ARG A 165 4.97 -4.36 -34.06
CA ARG A 165 3.91 -3.73 -33.26
C ARG A 165 4.02 -2.20 -33.32
N TYR A 166 5.24 -1.67 -33.18
CA TYR A 166 5.49 -0.24 -33.19
C TYR A 166 5.27 0.38 -34.58
N VAL A 167 5.82 -0.22 -35.63
CA VAL A 167 5.70 0.26 -37.01
C VAL A 167 4.26 0.25 -37.51
N ARG A 168 3.46 -0.77 -37.16
CA ARG A 168 2.03 -0.84 -37.52
C ARG A 168 1.14 0.10 -36.69
N GLY A 169 1.66 0.64 -35.59
CA GLY A 169 0.92 1.51 -34.66
C GLY A 169 1.35 2.97 -34.78
N PHE A 170 2.15 3.42 -33.82
CA PHE A 170 2.44 4.84 -33.61
C PHE A 170 3.63 5.38 -34.41
N PHE A 171 4.44 4.53 -35.05
CA PHE A 171 5.64 4.98 -35.76
C PHE A 171 5.38 6.08 -36.79
N VAL A 172 4.30 5.96 -37.58
CA VAL A 172 3.95 6.98 -38.60
C VAL A 172 3.61 8.32 -37.94
N VAL A 173 2.79 8.30 -36.89
CA VAL A 173 2.47 9.48 -36.08
C VAL A 173 3.76 10.09 -35.53
N ASP A 174 4.68 9.25 -35.09
CA ASP A 174 5.89 9.69 -34.45
C ASP A 174 6.84 10.39 -35.41
N VAL A 175 7.05 9.81 -36.60
CA VAL A 175 7.87 10.39 -37.67
C VAL A 175 7.26 11.69 -38.20
N VAL A 176 5.97 11.70 -38.53
CA VAL A 176 5.28 12.88 -39.07
C VAL A 176 5.37 14.05 -38.09
N SER A 177 5.31 13.77 -36.78
CA SER A 177 5.38 14.80 -35.75
C SER A 177 6.77 15.41 -35.53
N ILE A 178 7.84 14.86 -36.09
CA ILE A 178 9.23 15.35 -35.93
C ILE A 178 9.70 16.17 -37.14
N ILE A 179 8.93 16.21 -38.22
CA ILE A 179 9.29 16.92 -39.44
C ILE A 179 9.55 18.42 -39.13
N PRO A 180 10.75 18.95 -39.43
CA PRO A 180 11.10 20.33 -39.16
C PRO A 180 10.50 21.26 -40.23
N PHE A 181 9.20 21.55 -40.13
CA PHE A 181 8.47 22.41 -41.07
C PHE A 181 8.99 23.86 -41.15
N HIS A 182 9.80 24.29 -40.18
CA HIS A 182 10.39 25.64 -40.13
C HIS A 182 11.30 25.94 -41.33
N GLU A 183 12.18 24.99 -41.69
CA GLU A 183 13.14 25.19 -42.78
C GLU A 183 12.46 25.24 -44.16
N MET A 184 11.31 24.57 -44.29
CA MET A 184 10.51 24.56 -45.52
C MET A 184 9.81 25.92 -45.78
N GLU A 185 9.55 26.71 -44.74
CA GLU A 185 8.94 28.05 -44.84
C GLU A 185 9.89 29.03 -45.55
N SER A 186 11.20 28.87 -45.42
CA SER A 186 12.19 29.75 -46.08
C SER A 186 12.22 29.65 -47.62
N ALA A 187 11.65 28.58 -48.19
CA ALA A 187 11.72 28.25 -49.61
C ALA A 187 10.42 28.52 -50.41
N GLY A 188 9.33 28.96 -49.76
CA GLY A 188 8.00 29.10 -50.38
C GLY A 188 7.50 30.54 -50.51
N GLY A 189 6.66 30.83 -51.51
CA GLY A 189 6.03 32.16 -51.70
C GLY A 189 4.99 32.53 -50.63
N LEU A 190 4.62 33.82 -50.55
CA LEU A 190 3.82 34.44 -49.46
C LEU A 190 2.52 33.71 -49.05
N LYS A 191 1.78 33.08 -49.98
CA LYS A 191 0.57 32.31 -49.64
C LYS A 191 0.89 30.92 -49.07
N ALA A 192 2.01 30.31 -49.47
CA ALA A 192 2.48 29.05 -48.92
C ALA A 192 2.97 29.22 -47.48
N LEU A 193 3.56 30.37 -47.12
CA LEU A 193 4.05 30.66 -45.77
C LEU A 193 2.96 30.55 -44.69
N LYS A 194 1.73 31.02 -44.98
CA LYS A 194 0.60 30.96 -44.04
C LYS A 194 0.17 29.51 -43.73
N LEU A 195 0.12 28.65 -44.76
CA LEU A 195 -0.25 27.24 -44.61
C LEU A 195 0.88 26.43 -43.95
N LEU A 196 2.14 26.71 -44.31
CA LEU A 196 3.32 26.06 -43.73
C LEU A 196 3.47 26.32 -42.23
N ARG A 197 3.03 27.49 -41.74
CA ARG A 197 3.00 27.79 -40.30
C ARG A 197 1.99 26.94 -39.53
N LEU A 198 0.79 26.72 -40.09
CA LEU A 198 -0.23 25.86 -39.48
C LEU A 198 0.23 24.40 -39.40
N LEU A 199 1.10 23.94 -40.32
CA LEU A 199 1.71 22.61 -40.25
C LEU A 199 2.58 22.41 -39.00
N ARG A 200 3.03 23.47 -38.32
CA ARG A 200 3.73 23.33 -37.03
C ARG A 200 2.84 22.70 -35.95
N LEU A 201 1.51 22.87 -36.04
CA LEU A 201 0.55 22.21 -35.14
C LEU A 201 0.54 20.67 -35.30
N VAL A 202 1.08 20.12 -36.40
CA VAL A 202 1.27 18.67 -36.57
C VAL A 202 2.17 18.10 -35.46
N LYS A 203 3.04 18.91 -34.83
CA LYS A 203 3.80 18.52 -33.64
C LYS A 203 2.90 18.12 -32.45
N LEU A 204 1.67 18.62 -32.38
CA LEU A 204 0.70 18.24 -31.34
C LEU A 204 0.25 16.77 -31.45
N LEU A 205 0.45 16.10 -32.60
CA LEU A 205 0.21 14.66 -32.73
C LEU A 205 1.03 13.84 -31.72
N ARG A 206 2.14 14.39 -31.19
CA ARG A 206 2.92 13.79 -30.10
C ARG A 206 2.08 13.58 -28.82
N ILE A 207 1.05 14.39 -28.59
CA ILE A 207 0.17 14.28 -27.42
C ILE A 207 -0.63 12.98 -27.44
N LEU A 208 -0.91 12.40 -28.61
CA LEU A 208 -1.56 11.08 -28.72
C LEU A 208 -0.75 9.97 -28.04
N ARG A 209 0.54 10.20 -27.74
CA ARG A 209 1.41 9.29 -26.99
C ARG A 209 1.20 9.35 -25.47
N SER A 210 0.66 10.46 -24.95
CA SER A 210 0.53 10.73 -23.51
C SER A 210 -0.23 9.65 -22.76
N GLY A 211 -1.26 9.03 -23.37
CA GLY A 211 -2.02 7.94 -22.77
C GLY A 211 -1.18 6.72 -22.36
N ARG A 212 -0.07 6.45 -23.06
CA ARG A 212 0.85 5.35 -22.71
C ARG A 212 1.78 5.72 -21.55
N ILE A 213 2.24 6.97 -21.52
CA ILE A 213 3.17 7.48 -20.50
C ILE A 213 2.43 7.72 -19.18
N LEU A 214 1.22 8.29 -19.23
CA LEU A 214 0.40 8.58 -18.06
C LEU A 214 0.02 7.31 -17.29
N LYS A 215 -0.33 6.21 -17.99
CA LYS A 215 -0.60 4.92 -17.35
C LYS A 215 0.65 4.39 -16.61
N ARG A 216 1.82 4.44 -17.25
CA ARG A 216 3.08 4.03 -16.62
C ARG A 216 3.48 4.92 -15.45
N LEU A 217 3.22 6.22 -15.52
CA LEU A 217 3.51 7.14 -14.43
C LEU A 217 2.59 6.88 -13.23
N GLU A 218 1.31 6.62 -13.51
CA GLU A 218 0.30 6.25 -12.52
C GLU A 218 0.64 4.95 -11.78
N ASP A 219 1.03 3.90 -12.50
CA ASP A 219 1.44 2.62 -11.91
C ASP A 219 2.70 2.73 -11.01
N ASN A 220 3.47 3.82 -11.14
CA ASN A 220 4.74 4.01 -10.46
C ASN A 220 4.72 5.04 -9.34
N LEU A 221 3.69 5.87 -9.25
CA LEU A 221 3.52 6.86 -8.20
C LEU A 221 2.75 6.22 -7.05
N ASN A 222 3.37 6.14 -5.87
CA ASN A 222 2.69 5.76 -4.63
C ASN A 222 1.86 6.93 -4.09
N VAL A 223 0.92 7.41 -4.91
CA VAL A 223 0.04 8.55 -4.64
C VAL A 223 -1.38 8.05 -4.77
N ASP A 224 -2.27 8.53 -3.91
CA ASP A 224 -3.69 8.18 -3.99
C ASP A 224 -4.24 8.49 -5.38
N TYR A 225 -4.95 7.52 -5.96
CA TYR A 225 -5.56 7.64 -7.28
C TYR A 225 -6.43 8.91 -7.42
N ASN A 226 -7.09 9.30 -6.33
CA ASN A 226 -7.92 10.50 -6.21
C ASN A 226 -7.10 11.79 -6.38
N VAL A 227 -5.94 11.89 -5.73
CA VAL A 227 -5.04 13.05 -5.82
C VAL A 227 -4.46 13.14 -7.23
N LEU A 228 -4.03 12.00 -7.79
CA LEU A 228 -3.51 11.95 -9.15
C LEU A 228 -4.58 12.36 -10.18
N SER A 229 -5.82 11.90 -10.00
CA SER A 229 -6.96 12.27 -10.85
C SER A 229 -7.25 13.77 -10.76
N LEU A 230 -7.26 14.35 -9.56
CA LEU A 230 -7.47 15.78 -9.36
C LEU A 230 -6.41 16.63 -10.09
N VAL A 231 -5.13 16.26 -9.95
CA VAL A 231 -4.04 16.94 -10.64
C VAL A 231 -4.17 16.84 -12.16
N LYS A 232 -4.50 15.65 -12.69
CA LYS A 232 -4.76 15.44 -14.13
C LYS A 232 -5.90 16.34 -14.63
N PHE A 233 -6.98 16.49 -13.87
CA PHE A 233 -8.11 17.34 -14.24
C PHE A 233 -7.77 18.83 -14.25
N ILE A 234 -7.09 19.33 -13.21
CA ILE A 234 -6.67 20.73 -13.13
C ILE A 234 -5.75 21.07 -14.30
N LEU A 235 -4.71 20.25 -14.53
CA LEU A 235 -3.76 20.45 -15.63
C LEU A 235 -4.45 20.36 -17.00
N GLY A 236 -5.36 19.41 -17.19
CA GLY A 236 -6.14 19.27 -18.44
C GLY A 236 -7.03 20.48 -18.71
N THR A 237 -7.69 21.02 -17.69
CA THR A 237 -8.55 22.21 -17.82
C THR A 237 -7.74 23.45 -18.20
N LEU A 238 -6.61 23.67 -17.53
CA LEU A 238 -5.71 24.78 -17.85
C LEU A 238 -5.15 24.66 -19.27
N MET A 239 -4.84 23.44 -19.72
CA MET A 239 -4.38 23.19 -21.08
C MET A 239 -5.46 23.50 -22.13
N ILE A 240 -6.72 23.10 -21.88
CA ILE A 240 -7.84 23.40 -22.78
C ILE A 240 -8.09 24.91 -22.84
N ALA A 241 -8.06 25.60 -21.69
CA ALA A 241 -8.17 27.06 -21.64
C ALA A 241 -7.06 27.74 -22.46
N HIS A 242 -5.82 27.26 -22.34
CA HIS A 242 -4.68 27.72 -23.12
C HIS A 242 -4.88 27.47 -24.64
N TRP A 243 -5.37 26.30 -25.04
CA TRP A 243 -5.64 26.01 -26.46
C TRP A 243 -6.78 26.85 -27.01
N LEU A 244 -7.87 27.03 -26.27
CA LEU A 244 -8.95 27.93 -26.67
C LEU A 244 -8.45 29.37 -26.81
N ALA A 245 -7.57 29.84 -25.92
CA ALA A 245 -6.93 31.15 -26.02
C ALA A 245 -6.05 31.29 -27.28
N CYS A 246 -5.22 30.28 -27.57
CA CYS A 246 -4.38 30.28 -28.77
C CYS A 246 -5.21 30.22 -30.05
N LEU A 247 -6.24 29.38 -30.09
CA LEU A 247 -7.19 29.31 -31.21
C LEU A 247 -7.95 30.62 -31.37
N TRP A 248 -8.33 31.29 -30.27
CA TRP A 248 -8.98 32.58 -30.30
C TRP A 248 -8.09 33.67 -30.90
N LYS A 249 -6.81 33.74 -30.54
CA LYS A 249 -5.88 34.64 -31.26
C LYS A 249 -5.66 34.21 -32.71
N LEU A 250 -5.70 32.91 -33.01
CA LEU A 250 -5.50 32.41 -34.36
C LEU A 250 -6.61 32.86 -35.32
N THR A 251 -7.88 32.99 -34.87
CA THR A 251 -8.98 33.49 -35.71
C THR A 251 -8.75 34.93 -36.18
N ALA A 252 -8.19 35.78 -35.32
CA ALA A 252 -7.72 37.12 -35.70
C ALA A 252 -6.66 37.01 -36.81
N ARG A 253 -5.66 36.16 -36.62
CA ARG A 253 -4.48 36.06 -37.49
C ARG A 253 -4.71 35.42 -38.86
N THR A 254 -5.64 34.47 -39.00
CA THR A 254 -5.84 33.70 -40.24
C THR A 254 -6.60 34.48 -41.32
N VAL A 255 -7.41 35.46 -40.92
CA VAL A 255 -8.21 36.27 -41.83
C VAL A 255 -7.63 37.69 -41.83
N ALA A 256 -7.12 38.10 -42.98
CA ALA A 256 -6.35 39.33 -43.20
C ALA A 256 -7.25 40.58 -43.26
N GLU A 257 -8.08 40.79 -42.25
CA GLU A 257 -8.99 41.93 -42.14
C GLU A 257 -8.65 42.76 -40.91
N LYS A 258 -8.78 44.09 -41.01
CA LYS A 258 -8.41 45.04 -39.94
C LYS A 258 -9.24 44.89 -38.65
N ASP A 259 -10.52 44.58 -38.79
CA ASP A 259 -11.50 44.61 -37.70
C ASP A 259 -11.70 43.22 -37.07
N ASP A 260 -10.75 42.82 -36.23
CA ASP A 260 -10.85 41.62 -35.41
C ASP A 260 -11.15 41.92 -33.93
N TRP A 261 -11.39 40.88 -33.14
CA TRP A 261 -11.64 41.01 -31.71
C TRP A 261 -10.49 41.68 -30.94
N VAL A 262 -9.24 41.54 -31.39
CA VAL A 262 -8.06 42.14 -30.74
C VAL A 262 -8.07 43.65 -30.95
N THR A 263 -8.27 44.08 -32.20
CA THR A 263 -8.42 45.49 -32.57
C THR A 263 -9.55 46.13 -31.76
N ARG A 264 -10.72 45.47 -31.70
CA ARG A 264 -11.90 45.96 -30.99
C ARG A 264 -11.72 46.02 -29.47
N TYR A 265 -11.02 45.06 -28.88
CA TYR A 265 -10.76 45.05 -27.45
C TYR A 265 -9.78 46.16 -27.07
N TYR A 266 -8.64 46.23 -27.76
CA TYR A 266 -7.59 47.20 -27.47
C TYR A 266 -7.92 48.63 -27.88
N SER A 267 -8.89 48.86 -28.78
CA SER A 267 -9.35 50.23 -29.10
C SER A 267 -9.87 50.99 -27.88
N ASN A 268 -10.28 50.29 -26.82
CA ASN A 268 -10.74 50.92 -25.57
C ASN A 268 -9.61 51.23 -24.59
N PHE A 269 -8.40 50.68 -24.80
CA PHE A 269 -7.27 50.77 -23.87
C PHE A 269 -6.06 51.51 -24.45
N VAL A 270 -6.00 51.67 -25.77
CA VAL A 270 -4.97 52.44 -26.48
C VAL A 270 -5.43 53.90 -26.59
N ASP A 271 -4.47 54.82 -26.62
CA ASP A 271 -4.73 56.24 -26.86
C ASP A 271 -5.55 56.41 -28.16
N PRO A 272 -6.71 57.10 -28.12
CA PRO A 272 -7.55 57.33 -29.30
C PRO A 272 -6.81 57.91 -30.50
N ASP A 273 -5.84 58.81 -30.29
CA ASP A 273 -5.08 59.44 -31.36
C ASP A 273 -4.08 58.46 -31.99
N LEU A 274 -3.44 57.62 -31.17
CA LEU A 274 -2.57 56.54 -31.64
C LEU A 274 -3.36 55.46 -32.39
N PHE A 275 -4.55 55.12 -31.90
CA PHE A 275 -5.43 54.16 -32.57
C PHE A 275 -5.85 54.70 -33.95
N ALA A 276 -6.30 55.95 -34.03
CA ALA A 276 -6.74 56.57 -35.29
C ALA A 276 -5.62 56.64 -36.34
N THR A 277 -4.41 57.01 -35.93
CA THR A 277 -3.23 57.06 -36.81
C THR A 277 -2.84 55.68 -37.32
N CYS A 278 -2.65 54.70 -36.43
CA CYS A 278 -2.31 53.34 -36.82
C CYS A 278 -3.37 52.67 -37.70
N TYR A 279 -4.66 52.91 -37.42
CA TYR A 279 -5.77 52.35 -38.18
C TYR A 279 -5.85 52.90 -39.61
N ALA A 280 -5.48 54.18 -39.79
CA ALA A 280 -5.41 54.84 -41.10
C ALA A 280 -4.18 54.38 -41.91
N GLU A 281 -3.03 54.16 -41.26
CA GLU A 281 -1.75 53.88 -41.94
C GLU A 281 -1.52 52.42 -42.32
N THR A 282 -2.16 51.47 -41.62
CA THR A 282 -1.94 50.03 -41.85
C THR A 282 -3.07 49.44 -42.67
N GLU A 283 -2.84 48.38 -43.46
CA GLU A 283 -3.92 47.66 -44.18
C GLU A 283 -4.23 46.29 -43.58
N LEU A 284 -3.24 45.67 -42.93
CA LEU A 284 -3.32 44.33 -42.37
C LEU A 284 -3.39 44.37 -40.83
N ASN A 285 -4.16 43.46 -40.22
CA ASN A 285 -4.28 43.40 -38.77
C ASN A 285 -2.97 43.16 -38.01
N ASN A 286 -2.06 42.31 -38.51
CA ASN A 286 -0.77 42.10 -37.84
C ASN A 286 0.09 43.38 -37.85
N GLU A 287 0.00 44.19 -38.90
CA GLU A 287 0.68 45.49 -38.98
C GLU A 287 0.03 46.50 -38.04
N LEU A 288 -1.31 46.50 -37.95
CA LEU A 288 -2.07 47.32 -37.01
C LEU A 288 -1.69 46.99 -35.55
N HIS A 289 -1.65 45.70 -35.19
CA HIS A 289 -1.26 45.26 -33.85
C HIS A 289 0.19 45.66 -33.51
N ALA A 290 1.09 45.61 -34.49
CA ALA A 290 2.47 46.07 -34.34
C ALA A 290 2.57 47.59 -34.20
N CYS A 291 1.81 48.37 -34.99
CA CYS A 291 1.77 49.84 -34.91
C CYS A 291 1.26 50.32 -33.54
N MET A 292 0.25 49.65 -32.99
CA MET A 292 -0.27 49.91 -31.64
C MET A 292 0.67 49.43 -30.51
N ASN A 293 1.87 48.91 -30.84
CA ASN A 293 2.85 48.37 -29.90
C ASN A 293 2.27 47.29 -28.95
N LEU A 294 1.36 46.45 -29.46
CA LEU A 294 0.75 45.39 -28.66
C LEU A 294 1.74 44.24 -28.41
N SER A 295 2.13 44.05 -27.15
CA SER A 295 2.98 42.93 -26.74
C SER A 295 2.25 41.58 -26.95
N PRO A 296 2.91 40.54 -27.50
CA PRO A 296 2.38 39.19 -27.60
C PRO A 296 1.88 38.63 -26.26
N TRP A 297 2.53 39.00 -25.16
CA TRP A 297 2.15 38.59 -23.81
C TRP A 297 0.80 39.19 -23.38
N ASN A 298 0.56 40.47 -23.67
CA ASN A 298 -0.70 41.13 -23.32
C ASN A 298 -1.86 40.53 -24.09
N MET A 299 -1.68 40.30 -25.39
CA MET A 299 -2.68 39.62 -26.23
C MET A 299 -2.97 38.21 -25.71
N TYR A 300 -1.95 37.49 -25.24
CA TYR A 300 -2.12 36.16 -24.66
C TYR A 300 -2.94 36.19 -23.37
N ILE A 301 -2.64 37.13 -22.46
CA ILE A 301 -3.43 37.31 -21.23
C ILE A 301 -4.89 37.62 -21.56
N ALA A 302 -5.15 38.53 -22.50
CA ALA A 302 -6.51 38.87 -22.92
C ALA A 302 -7.26 37.66 -23.52
N ALA A 303 -6.59 36.87 -24.37
CA ALA A 303 -7.17 35.66 -24.94
C ALA A 303 -7.42 34.56 -23.89
N LEU A 304 -6.51 34.40 -22.92
CA LEU A 304 -6.65 33.44 -21.84
C LEU A 304 -7.76 33.83 -20.87
N TYR A 305 -7.86 35.12 -20.55
CA TYR A 305 -8.96 35.68 -19.79
C TYR A 305 -10.31 35.39 -20.47
N TRP A 306 -10.42 35.66 -21.77
CA TRP A 306 -11.63 35.34 -22.55
C TRP A 306 -11.94 33.83 -22.51
N ALA A 307 -10.94 32.97 -22.69
CA ALA A 307 -11.13 31.52 -22.66
C ALA A 307 -11.65 31.05 -21.30
N LEU A 308 -11.06 31.53 -20.19
CA LEU A 308 -11.47 31.17 -18.83
C LEU A 308 -12.88 31.66 -18.51
N VAL A 309 -13.20 32.93 -18.80
CA VAL A 309 -14.52 33.52 -18.56
C VAL A 309 -15.62 32.84 -19.39
N THR A 310 -15.30 32.40 -20.60
CA THR A 310 -16.20 31.63 -21.48
C THR A 310 -16.40 30.21 -20.96
N MET A 311 -15.32 29.51 -20.60
CA MET A 311 -15.39 28.15 -20.03
C MET A 311 -16.15 28.11 -18.71
N SER A 312 -15.98 29.11 -17.85
CA SER A 312 -16.67 29.23 -16.57
C SER A 312 -18.08 29.81 -16.69
N THR A 313 -18.56 30.08 -17.91
CA THR A 313 -19.90 30.63 -18.19
C THR A 313 -20.20 31.99 -17.55
N ILE A 314 -19.16 32.77 -17.18
CA ILE A 314 -19.34 34.10 -16.56
C ILE A 314 -19.69 35.15 -17.62
N GLY A 315 -18.96 35.19 -18.74
CA GLY A 315 -19.26 36.03 -19.90
C GLY A 315 -19.46 37.53 -19.65
N TYR A 316 -18.44 38.25 -19.17
CA TYR A 316 -18.54 39.70 -18.92
C TYR A 316 -18.90 40.56 -20.15
N GLY A 317 -18.64 40.06 -21.37
CA GLY A 317 -19.02 40.74 -22.61
C GLY A 317 -18.06 41.85 -23.08
N ASP A 318 -16.88 41.94 -22.47
CA ASP A 318 -15.81 42.88 -22.80
C ASP A 318 -14.95 42.42 -23.99
N VAL A 319 -14.73 41.11 -24.13
CA VAL A 319 -14.15 40.49 -25.33
C VAL A 319 -15.24 39.76 -26.09
N THR A 320 -15.58 40.24 -27.29
CA THR A 320 -16.68 39.70 -28.10
C THR A 320 -16.25 39.48 -29.56
N PRO A 321 -16.83 38.48 -30.25
CA PRO A 321 -16.55 38.27 -31.67
C PRO A 321 -17.14 39.42 -32.51
N THR A 322 -16.31 40.03 -33.35
CA THR A 322 -16.76 41.05 -34.29
C THR A 322 -17.29 40.40 -35.56
N ARG A 323 -16.60 39.37 -36.05
CA ARG A 323 -16.84 38.75 -37.36
C ARG A 323 -17.61 37.43 -37.31
N THR A 324 -18.10 36.98 -38.45
CA THR A 324 -18.97 35.78 -38.54
C THR A 324 -18.18 34.49 -38.26
N GLU A 325 -16.96 34.39 -38.74
CA GLU A 325 -16.04 33.27 -38.49
C GLU A 325 -15.62 33.20 -37.02
N GLU A 326 -15.42 34.35 -36.37
CA GLU A 326 -15.18 34.43 -34.94
C GLU A 326 -16.41 33.95 -34.16
N ARG A 327 -17.62 34.38 -34.56
CA ARG A 327 -18.88 33.90 -33.94
C ARG A 327 -19.03 32.39 -34.04
N PHE A 328 -18.71 31.79 -35.20
CA PHE A 328 -18.76 30.34 -35.37
C PHE A 328 -17.79 29.63 -34.42
N PHE A 329 -16.55 30.12 -34.32
CA PHE A 329 -15.57 29.58 -33.37
C PHE A 329 -16.04 29.73 -31.92
N VAL A 330 -16.56 30.90 -31.54
CA VAL A 330 -17.03 31.19 -30.19
C VAL A 330 -18.21 30.29 -29.80
N ILE A 331 -19.14 29.99 -30.72
CA ILE A 331 -20.22 29.01 -30.48
C ILE A 331 -19.64 27.63 -30.17
N LEU A 332 -18.66 27.17 -30.97
CA LEU A 332 -18.01 25.88 -30.73
C LEU A 332 -17.22 25.87 -29.41
N ALA A 333 -16.50 26.94 -29.12
CA ALA A 333 -15.73 27.10 -27.89
C ALA A 333 -16.64 27.11 -26.65
N MET A 334 -17.82 27.72 -26.72
CA MET A 334 -18.81 27.66 -25.64
C MET A 334 -19.33 26.24 -25.39
N LEU A 335 -19.64 25.48 -26.45
CA LEU A 335 -20.10 24.08 -26.32
C LEU A 335 -19.02 23.18 -25.70
N ILE A 336 -17.78 23.30 -26.16
CA ILE A 336 -16.64 22.54 -25.62
C ILE A 336 -16.34 22.99 -24.18
N GLY A 337 -16.23 24.30 -23.95
CA GLY A 337 -15.89 24.90 -22.67
C GLY A 337 -16.88 24.53 -21.57
N THR A 338 -18.18 24.66 -21.85
CA THR A 338 -19.25 24.32 -20.88
C THR A 338 -19.25 22.82 -20.56
N SER A 339 -19.05 21.97 -21.57
CA SER A 339 -18.98 20.52 -21.37
C SER A 339 -17.78 20.11 -20.50
N VAL A 340 -16.61 20.69 -20.76
CA VAL A 340 -15.39 20.47 -19.98
C VAL A 340 -15.57 20.98 -18.55
N PHE A 341 -16.11 22.19 -18.37
CA PHE A 341 -16.33 22.76 -17.05
C PHE A 341 -17.31 21.91 -16.22
N ALA A 342 -18.43 21.47 -16.81
CA ALA A 342 -19.38 20.58 -16.15
C ALA A 342 -18.75 19.24 -15.74
N TYR A 343 -17.94 18.64 -16.63
CA TYR A 343 -17.22 17.40 -16.33
C TYR A 343 -16.21 17.58 -15.18
N VAL A 344 -15.48 18.70 -15.15
CA VAL A 344 -14.52 19.02 -14.07
C VAL A 344 -15.24 19.15 -12.74
N VAL A 345 -16.34 19.92 -12.68
CA VAL A 345 -17.14 20.07 -11.46
C VAL A 345 -17.64 18.70 -10.98
N GLY A 346 -18.21 17.89 -11.87
CA GLY A 346 -18.69 16.53 -11.52
C GLY A 346 -17.57 15.61 -11.02
N SER A 347 -16.39 15.67 -11.64
CA SER A 347 -15.23 14.86 -11.23
C SER A 347 -14.68 15.28 -9.87
N VAL A 348 -14.60 16.60 -9.61
CA VAL A 348 -14.17 17.12 -8.30
C VAL A 348 -15.16 16.70 -7.21
N CYS A 349 -16.47 16.80 -7.46
CA CYS A 349 -17.48 16.31 -6.53
C CYS A 349 -17.35 14.81 -6.25
N GLY A 350 -17.11 14.00 -7.29
CA GLY A 350 -16.89 12.56 -7.14
C GLY A 350 -15.63 12.22 -6.33
N ILE A 351 -14.53 12.94 -6.57
CA ILE A 351 -13.29 12.78 -5.80
C ILE A 351 -13.54 13.14 -4.33
N VAL A 352 -14.13 14.29 -4.04
CA VAL A 352 -14.44 14.73 -2.67
C VAL A 352 -15.32 13.70 -1.95
N ALA A 353 -16.34 13.17 -2.63
CA ALA A 353 -17.19 12.12 -2.05
C ALA A 353 -16.42 10.83 -1.72
N SER A 354 -15.38 10.51 -2.51
CA SER A 354 -14.56 9.29 -2.33
C SER A 354 -13.39 9.46 -1.36
N MET A 355 -12.89 10.69 -1.14
CA MET A 355 -11.75 10.97 -0.25
C MET A 355 -12.06 10.58 1.19
N ASP A 356 -13.29 10.78 1.65
CA ASP A 356 -13.71 10.50 3.02
C ASP A 356 -14.36 9.11 3.17
N LYS A 357 -14.08 8.15 2.29
CA LYS A 357 -14.71 6.80 2.35
C LYS A 357 -14.59 6.16 3.74
N LYS A 358 -13.39 6.13 4.33
CA LYS A 358 -13.17 5.55 5.68
C LYS A 358 -13.89 6.30 6.80
N SER A 359 -14.04 7.62 6.67
CA SER A 359 -14.78 8.43 7.65
C SER A 359 -16.28 8.24 7.48
N ASN A 360 -16.76 8.16 6.24
CA ASN A 360 -18.17 7.94 5.92
C ASN A 360 -18.63 6.56 6.39
N GLU A 361 -17.83 5.50 6.15
CA GLU A 361 -18.12 4.16 6.69
C GLU A 361 -18.15 4.15 8.22
N HIS A 362 -17.29 4.92 8.90
CA HIS A 362 -17.35 5.05 10.35
C HIS A 362 -18.63 5.75 10.81
N HIS A 363 -19.00 6.85 10.17
CA HIS A 363 -20.23 7.57 10.47
C HIS A 363 -21.46 6.68 10.24
N GLU A 364 -21.51 5.92 9.14
CA GLU A 364 -22.59 4.99 8.84
C GLU A 364 -22.69 3.86 9.89
N ARG A 365 -21.55 3.28 10.31
CA ARG A 365 -21.51 2.30 11.42
C ARG A 365 -21.99 2.91 12.73
N MET A 366 -21.61 4.15 13.02
CA MET A 366 -22.03 4.87 14.23
C MET A 366 -23.53 5.20 14.19
N ASP A 367 -24.08 5.54 13.04
CA ASP A 367 -25.51 5.77 12.84
C ASP A 367 -26.31 4.48 13.01
N THR A 368 -25.80 3.37 12.47
CA THR A 368 -26.36 2.02 12.67
C THR A 368 -26.35 1.63 14.14
N LEU A 369 -25.25 1.88 14.86
CA LEU A 369 -25.16 1.67 16.31
C LEU A 369 -26.21 2.51 17.05
N ASN A 370 -26.37 3.78 16.71
CA ASN A 370 -27.35 4.66 17.34
C ASN A 370 -28.79 4.19 17.05
N ALA A 371 -29.07 3.68 15.85
CA ALA A 371 -30.37 3.10 15.50
C ALA A 371 -30.67 1.85 16.34
N MET A 372 -29.71 0.92 16.42
CA MET A 372 -29.81 -0.27 17.27
C MET A 372 -29.99 0.08 18.75
N SER A 373 -29.25 1.05 19.29
CA SER A 373 -29.38 1.48 20.68
C SER A 373 -30.76 2.04 20.99
N ARG A 374 -31.37 2.78 20.06
CA ARG A 374 -32.76 3.29 20.21
C ARG A 374 -33.78 2.16 20.19
N GLU A 375 -33.63 1.22 19.27
CA GLU A 375 -34.55 0.08 19.12
C GLU A 375 -34.52 -0.85 20.35
N MET A 376 -33.34 -1.15 20.86
CA MET A 376 -33.15 -1.99 22.04
C MET A 376 -33.33 -1.23 23.37
N GLN A 377 -33.58 0.08 23.35
CA GLN A 377 -33.66 0.93 24.54
C GLN A 377 -32.45 0.78 25.48
N VAL A 378 -31.25 0.82 24.90
CA VAL A 378 -29.99 0.73 25.64
C VAL A 378 -29.84 1.95 26.55
N GLY A 379 -29.51 1.74 27.83
CA GLY A 379 -29.26 2.83 28.78
C GLY A 379 -28.05 3.69 28.40
N ASP A 380 -28.09 4.97 28.80
CA ASP A 380 -27.12 6.00 28.39
C ASP A 380 -25.66 5.61 28.65
N GLU A 381 -25.38 4.98 29.81
CA GLU A 381 -24.03 4.55 30.17
C GLU A 381 -23.47 3.50 29.21
N LEU A 382 -24.27 2.48 28.88
CA LEU A 382 -23.87 1.44 27.94
C LEU A 382 -23.74 2.02 26.52
N GLN A 383 -24.59 2.96 26.14
CA GLN A 383 -24.48 3.66 24.85
C GLN A 383 -23.16 4.44 24.75
N MET A 384 -22.76 5.18 25.79
CA MET A 384 -21.47 5.87 25.80
C MET A 384 -20.31 4.89 25.66
N ARG A 385 -20.32 3.79 26.41
CA ARG A 385 -19.29 2.73 26.33
C ARG A 385 -19.19 2.11 24.94
N LEU A 386 -20.32 1.80 24.30
CA LEU A 386 -20.35 1.27 22.93
C LEU A 386 -19.76 2.28 21.93
N ARG A 387 -20.13 3.56 22.03
CA ARG A 387 -19.60 4.59 21.13
C ARG A 387 -18.09 4.76 21.28
N ASP A 388 -17.58 4.76 22.50
CA ASP A 388 -16.14 4.86 22.77
C ASP A 388 -15.39 3.63 22.26
N TYR A 389 -15.96 2.43 22.44
CA TYR A 389 -15.42 1.18 21.89
C TYR A 389 -15.29 1.25 20.36
N PHE A 390 -16.37 1.59 19.64
CA PHE A 390 -16.35 1.66 18.18
C PHE A 390 -15.48 2.82 17.65
N ARG A 391 -15.33 3.91 18.41
CA ARG A 391 -14.38 4.99 18.07
C ARG A 391 -12.94 4.50 18.17
N TYR A 392 -12.57 3.81 19.25
CA TYR A 392 -11.24 3.22 19.39
C TYR A 392 -11.00 2.16 18.31
N ARG A 393 -11.98 1.27 18.10
CA ARG A 393 -11.88 0.18 17.11
C ARG A 393 -11.61 0.71 15.71
N HIS A 394 -12.26 1.80 15.28
CA HIS A 394 -12.01 2.44 13.98
C HIS A 394 -10.56 2.90 13.81
N THR A 395 -9.91 3.39 14.87
CA THR A 395 -8.48 3.75 14.80
C THR A 395 -7.56 2.52 14.71
N SER A 396 -8.07 1.32 14.99
CA SER A 396 -7.34 0.06 15.07
C SER A 396 -7.65 -0.93 13.92
N THR A 397 -8.62 -0.67 13.05
CA THR A 397 -9.11 -1.60 11.99
C THR A 397 -8.14 -1.86 10.83
N ASN A 398 -6.96 -1.24 10.79
CA ASN A 398 -6.06 -1.41 9.64
C ASN A 398 -5.69 -2.88 9.41
N ILE A 399 -5.64 -3.72 10.45
CA ILE A 399 -5.09 -5.09 10.38
C ILE A 399 -6.01 -6.09 9.72
N GLU A 400 -7.31 -6.00 9.94
CA GLU A 400 -8.28 -6.86 9.25
C GLU A 400 -8.28 -6.60 7.74
N GLU A 401 -8.22 -5.33 7.33
CA GLU A 401 -8.12 -4.94 5.92
C GLU A 401 -6.84 -5.52 5.27
N TRP A 402 -5.72 -5.58 6.01
CA TRP A 402 -4.49 -6.21 5.52
C TRP A 402 -4.65 -7.72 5.30
N PHE A 403 -5.35 -8.42 6.18
CA PHE A 403 -5.57 -9.86 6.05
C PHE A 403 -6.48 -10.21 4.86
N GLU A 404 -7.53 -9.43 4.60
CA GLU A 404 -8.35 -9.58 3.39
C GLU A 404 -7.50 -9.42 2.12
N LEU A 405 -6.57 -8.46 2.09
CA LEU A 405 -5.65 -8.30 0.97
C LEU A 405 -4.69 -9.49 0.83
N LEU A 406 -4.19 -10.05 1.94
CA LEU A 406 -3.32 -11.22 1.91
C LEU A 406 -4.02 -12.43 1.27
N GLU A 407 -5.32 -12.61 1.50
CA GLU A 407 -6.11 -13.69 0.90
C GLU A 407 -6.25 -13.58 -0.63
N LEU A 408 -6.17 -12.37 -1.18
CA LEU A 408 -6.21 -12.13 -2.63
C LEU A 408 -4.86 -12.35 -3.32
N MET A 409 -3.76 -12.41 -2.56
CA MET A 409 -2.42 -12.60 -3.11
C MET A 409 -2.15 -14.06 -3.49
N SER A 410 -1.29 -14.27 -4.50
CA SER A 410 -0.75 -15.61 -4.83
C SER A 410 0.04 -16.19 -3.65
N PRO A 411 0.12 -17.53 -3.47
CA PRO A 411 0.72 -18.16 -2.30
C PRO A 411 2.14 -17.65 -1.96
N SER A 412 3.03 -17.50 -2.94
CA SER A 412 4.40 -17.03 -2.71
C SER A 412 4.46 -15.58 -2.22
N LEU A 413 3.76 -14.67 -2.90
CA LEU A 413 3.69 -13.25 -2.51
C LEU A 413 3.03 -13.08 -1.14
N ARG A 414 1.97 -13.85 -0.88
CA ARG A 414 1.30 -13.89 0.42
C ARG A 414 2.29 -14.26 1.52
N GLY A 415 3.09 -15.31 1.30
CA GLY A 415 4.11 -15.75 2.25
C GLY A 415 5.15 -14.67 2.53
N GLU A 416 5.69 -14.04 1.48
CA GLU A 416 6.67 -12.95 1.64
C GLU A 416 6.12 -11.77 2.46
N VAL A 417 4.89 -11.33 2.18
CA VAL A 417 4.26 -10.21 2.89
C VAL A 417 3.90 -10.61 4.32
N ALA A 418 3.32 -11.81 4.53
CA ALA A 418 2.96 -12.31 5.85
C ALA A 418 4.19 -12.46 6.77
N LEU A 419 5.31 -12.98 6.26
CA LEU A 419 6.57 -13.08 7.01
C LEU A 419 7.10 -11.70 7.40
N LYS A 420 7.06 -10.74 6.47
CA LYS A 420 7.56 -9.39 6.72
C LYS A 420 6.72 -8.65 7.76
N GLN A 421 5.41 -8.83 7.72
CA GLN A 421 4.47 -8.14 8.61
C GLN A 421 4.37 -8.82 9.98
N CYS A 422 4.04 -10.12 9.99
CA CYS A 422 3.72 -10.87 11.20
C CYS A 422 4.91 -11.65 11.79
N GLY A 423 5.96 -11.88 11.00
CA GLY A 423 7.07 -12.74 11.41
C GLY A 423 7.81 -12.25 12.65
N SER A 424 7.92 -10.93 12.87
CA SER A 424 8.57 -10.40 14.09
C SER A 424 7.76 -10.70 15.36
N TRP A 425 6.43 -10.58 15.31
CA TRP A 425 5.56 -10.85 16.46
C TRP A 425 5.47 -12.34 16.76
N ILE A 426 5.30 -13.16 15.72
CA ILE A 426 5.19 -14.61 15.85
C ILE A 426 6.51 -15.19 16.38
N ASN A 427 7.67 -14.73 15.89
CA ASN A 427 8.97 -15.21 16.37
C ASN A 427 9.30 -14.82 17.82
N ASN A 428 8.67 -13.76 18.35
CA ASN A 428 8.82 -13.38 19.76
C ASN A 428 8.08 -14.34 20.71
N VAL A 429 7.18 -15.17 20.19
CA VAL A 429 6.53 -16.23 20.97
C VAL A 429 7.53 -17.36 21.22
N PRO A 430 7.85 -17.70 22.49
CA PRO A 430 8.95 -18.61 22.82
C PRO A 430 8.87 -19.99 22.14
N PHE A 431 7.68 -20.52 21.95
CA PHE A 431 7.46 -21.82 21.32
C PHE A 431 7.36 -21.76 19.79
N PHE A 432 7.21 -20.57 19.19
CA PHE A 432 7.31 -20.37 17.73
C PHE A 432 8.69 -19.89 17.27
N SER A 433 9.55 -19.45 18.19
CA SER A 433 10.89 -18.94 17.85
C SER A 433 11.71 -19.96 17.04
N GLY A 434 12.07 -19.63 15.80
CA GLY A 434 12.78 -20.56 14.90
C GLY A 434 11.88 -21.63 14.28
N ALA A 435 10.58 -21.36 14.18
CA ALA A 435 9.67 -22.13 13.35
C ALA A 435 10.02 -21.99 11.86
N PRO A 436 9.72 -23.00 11.03
CA PRO A 436 9.81 -22.87 9.57
C PRO A 436 8.94 -21.71 9.07
N ASP A 437 9.42 -20.98 8.07
CA ASP A 437 8.69 -19.84 7.49
C ASP A 437 7.28 -20.21 7.03
N GLY A 438 7.10 -21.39 6.42
CA GLY A 438 5.78 -21.89 6.02
C GLY A 438 4.79 -21.98 7.19
N PHE A 439 5.24 -22.45 8.36
CA PHE A 439 4.41 -22.51 9.56
C PHE A 439 4.01 -21.11 10.03
N ILE A 440 4.93 -20.14 9.99
CA ILE A 440 4.65 -18.76 10.37
C ILE A 440 3.60 -18.14 9.45
N VAL A 441 3.70 -18.39 8.14
CA VAL A 441 2.72 -17.92 7.15
C VAL A 441 1.34 -18.51 7.43
N ASP A 442 1.26 -19.83 7.63
CA ASP A 442 -0.01 -20.51 7.89
C ASP A 442 -0.69 -20.02 9.18
N ILE A 443 0.10 -19.77 10.24
CA ILE A 443 -0.41 -19.17 11.47
C ILE A 443 -0.84 -17.73 11.26
N ALA A 444 -0.04 -16.92 10.56
CA ALA A 444 -0.35 -15.51 10.32
C ALA A 444 -1.72 -15.34 9.65
N LEU A 445 -2.06 -16.20 8.68
CA LEU A 445 -3.35 -16.17 7.98
C LEU A 445 -4.55 -16.57 8.84
N LYS A 446 -4.32 -17.21 10.00
CA LYS A 446 -5.38 -17.61 10.95
C LYS A 446 -5.50 -16.67 12.15
N LEU A 447 -4.60 -15.68 12.29
CA LEU A 447 -4.69 -14.69 13.36
C LEU A 447 -5.88 -13.75 13.15
N LYS A 448 -6.67 -13.54 14.20
CA LYS A 448 -7.77 -12.58 14.20
C LYS A 448 -7.49 -11.48 15.20
N THR A 449 -7.65 -10.23 14.80
CA THR A 449 -7.52 -9.08 15.69
C THR A 449 -8.80 -8.91 16.52
N GLU A 450 -8.66 -8.94 17.83
CA GLU A 450 -9.75 -8.68 18.78
C GLU A 450 -9.36 -7.46 19.64
N THR A 451 -10.31 -6.56 19.87
CA THR A 451 -10.09 -5.33 20.65
C THR A 451 -10.90 -5.40 21.93
N PHE A 452 -10.29 -5.07 23.06
CA PHE A 452 -10.93 -5.08 24.37
C PHE A 452 -10.79 -3.71 25.06
N PRO A 453 -11.89 -3.13 25.59
CA PRO A 453 -11.85 -1.90 26.36
C PRO A 453 -11.23 -2.13 27.75
N GLN A 454 -10.83 -1.03 28.39
CA GLN A 454 -10.28 -1.06 29.74
C GLN A 454 -11.27 -1.68 30.75
N GLY A 455 -10.75 -2.55 31.61
CA GLY A 455 -11.48 -3.22 32.68
C GLY A 455 -12.16 -4.53 32.26
N GLU A 456 -12.24 -4.81 30.96
CA GLU A 456 -12.85 -6.04 30.46
C GLU A 456 -11.96 -7.26 30.70
N GLU A 457 -12.59 -8.35 31.13
CA GLU A 457 -11.94 -9.64 31.31
C GLU A 457 -11.90 -10.37 29.96
N ILE A 458 -10.68 -10.59 29.45
CA ILE A 458 -10.43 -11.25 28.17
C ILE A 458 -10.53 -12.77 28.34
N VAL A 459 -10.02 -13.27 29.46
CA VAL A 459 -10.04 -14.70 29.83
C VAL A 459 -10.52 -14.78 31.28
N HIS A 460 -11.41 -15.73 31.58
CA HIS A 460 -11.90 -15.97 32.94
C HIS A 460 -11.29 -17.24 33.52
N ALA A 461 -10.81 -17.18 34.76
CA ALA A 461 -10.29 -18.35 35.47
C ALA A 461 -11.35 -19.47 35.56
N GLY A 462 -10.93 -20.72 35.36
CA GLY A 462 -11.81 -21.89 35.42
C GLY A 462 -12.64 -22.17 34.15
N GLN A 463 -12.71 -21.23 33.21
CA GLN A 463 -13.35 -21.48 31.90
C GLN A 463 -12.40 -22.22 30.95
N LEU A 464 -12.97 -22.98 30.01
CA LEU A 464 -12.20 -23.71 29.00
C LEU A 464 -11.43 -22.72 28.10
N SER A 465 -10.10 -22.84 28.06
CA SER A 465 -9.28 -22.02 27.16
C SER A 465 -9.33 -22.58 25.74
N THR A 466 -10.01 -21.88 24.83
CA THR A 466 -10.14 -22.28 23.41
C THR A 466 -9.22 -21.48 22.47
N LYS A 467 -8.67 -20.36 22.96
CA LYS A 467 -7.84 -19.43 22.20
C LYS A 467 -6.63 -19.02 23.02
N MET A 468 -5.50 -18.86 22.34
CA MET A 468 -4.37 -18.09 22.85
C MET A 468 -4.36 -16.68 22.25
N TYR A 469 -3.74 -15.76 22.98
CA TYR A 469 -3.70 -14.35 22.60
C TYR A 469 -2.28 -13.83 22.61
N ILE A 470 -1.94 -13.03 21.60
CA ILE A 470 -0.69 -12.28 21.50
C ILE A 470 -1.03 -10.80 21.61
N VAL A 471 -0.45 -10.10 22.59
CA VAL A 471 -0.70 -8.66 22.74
C VAL A 471 -0.02 -7.91 21.62
N GLU A 472 -0.78 -7.17 20.82
CA GLU A 472 -0.23 -6.25 19.82
C GLU A 472 -0.01 -4.88 20.45
N ARG A 473 -1.07 -4.32 21.04
CA ARG A 473 -1.09 -2.99 21.65
C ARG A 473 -1.85 -3.01 22.97
N GLY A 474 -1.41 -2.17 23.90
CA GLY A 474 -2.04 -2.05 25.22
C GLY A 474 -1.38 -2.94 26.28
N VAL A 475 -2.07 -3.08 27.39
CA VAL A 475 -1.56 -3.74 28.59
C VAL A 475 -2.64 -4.65 29.17
N VAL A 476 -2.32 -5.94 29.26
CA VAL A 476 -3.18 -6.95 29.89
C VAL A 476 -2.56 -7.36 31.23
N GLY A 477 -3.36 -7.41 32.29
CA GLY A 477 -2.96 -7.86 33.61
C GLY A 477 -3.55 -9.23 33.94
N GLY A 478 -2.78 -10.11 34.57
CA GLY A 478 -3.28 -11.41 35.04
C GLY A 478 -2.24 -12.19 35.85
N LYS A 479 -2.68 -12.89 36.91
CA LYS A 479 -1.79 -13.71 37.79
C LYS A 479 -0.61 -12.91 38.37
N GLY A 480 -0.82 -11.63 38.70
CA GLY A 480 0.24 -10.72 39.18
C GLY A 480 1.30 -10.36 38.13
N ARG A 481 1.04 -10.65 36.85
CA ARG A 481 1.92 -10.37 35.72
C ARG A 481 1.26 -9.36 34.79
N VAL A 482 2.11 -8.63 34.06
CA VAL A 482 1.71 -7.68 33.04
C VAL A 482 2.18 -8.19 31.69
N PHE A 483 1.26 -8.31 30.75
CA PHE A 483 1.49 -8.70 29.37
C PHE A 483 1.42 -7.43 28.51
N THR A 484 2.55 -7.10 27.90
CA THR A 484 2.70 -5.98 26.97
C THR A 484 2.93 -6.50 25.55
N SER A 485 3.06 -5.60 24.57
CA SER A 485 3.27 -5.94 23.17
C SER A 485 4.29 -7.08 22.95
N GLY A 486 3.90 -8.09 22.17
CA GLY A 486 4.66 -9.30 21.86
C GLY A 486 4.62 -10.40 22.94
N LYS A 487 3.95 -10.18 24.08
CA LYS A 487 3.73 -11.22 25.09
C LYS A 487 2.46 -12.01 24.82
N VAL A 488 2.48 -13.27 25.27
CA VAL A 488 1.42 -14.25 25.05
C VAL A 488 0.75 -14.62 26.36
N PHE A 489 -0.56 -14.85 26.30
CA PHE A 489 -1.37 -15.44 27.37
C PHE A 489 -2.42 -16.39 26.78
N GLY A 490 -3.04 -17.23 27.61
CA GLY A 490 -3.92 -18.31 27.12
C GLY A 490 -3.13 -19.49 26.53
N GLU A 491 -1.91 -19.73 27.01
CA GLU A 491 -1.05 -20.85 26.56
C GLU A 491 -1.63 -22.22 26.97
N GLU A 492 -2.61 -22.25 27.87
CA GLU A 492 -3.38 -23.42 28.30
C GLU A 492 -4.02 -24.18 27.12
N VAL A 493 -4.29 -23.48 26.02
CA VAL A 493 -4.81 -24.09 24.80
C VAL A 493 -3.87 -25.16 24.24
N LEU A 494 -2.55 -25.01 24.43
CA LEU A 494 -1.52 -25.98 24.00
C LEU A 494 -1.63 -27.35 24.70
N GLY A 495 -2.32 -27.40 25.84
CA GLY A 495 -2.57 -28.63 26.60
C GLY A 495 -3.82 -29.39 26.16
N GLY A 496 -4.45 -29.03 25.04
CA GLY A 496 -5.74 -29.59 24.61
C GLY A 496 -6.94 -28.88 25.23
N GLY A 497 -6.78 -27.58 25.55
CA GLY A 497 -7.86 -26.72 26.07
C GLY A 497 -8.15 -26.92 27.55
N SER A 498 -7.13 -26.91 28.42
CA SER A 498 -7.38 -26.93 29.87
C SER A 498 -8.13 -25.67 30.33
N GLN A 499 -8.70 -25.73 31.55
CA GLN A 499 -9.29 -24.54 32.17
C GLN A 499 -8.22 -23.45 32.34
N ALA A 500 -8.60 -22.20 32.06
CA ALA A 500 -7.72 -21.05 32.19
C ALA A 500 -7.26 -20.90 33.65
N ALA A 501 -5.94 -20.77 33.84
CA ALA A 501 -5.36 -20.77 35.18
C ALA A 501 -5.57 -19.43 35.93
N PHE A 502 -5.95 -18.37 35.23
CA PHE A 502 -6.16 -17.04 35.81
C PHE A 502 -7.08 -16.20 34.93
N THR A 503 -7.68 -15.19 35.54
CA THR A 503 -8.42 -14.15 34.81
C THR A 503 -7.44 -13.13 34.23
N ALA A 504 -7.48 -12.94 32.91
CA ALA A 504 -6.73 -11.90 32.22
C ALA A 504 -7.65 -10.71 31.96
N ARG A 505 -7.23 -9.51 32.38
CA ARG A 505 -8.03 -8.27 32.28
C ARG A 505 -7.27 -7.20 31.50
N ALA A 506 -7.96 -6.51 30.60
CA ALA A 506 -7.44 -5.36 29.90
C ALA A 506 -7.26 -4.17 30.87
N MET A 507 -6.03 -3.70 31.05
CA MET A 507 -5.72 -2.55 31.92
C MET A 507 -5.84 -1.22 31.18
N THR A 508 -5.71 -1.27 29.85
CA THR A 508 -5.96 -0.18 28.90
C THR A 508 -6.86 -0.72 27.78
N TYR A 509 -7.23 0.10 26.79
CA TYR A 509 -7.63 -0.48 25.50
C TYR A 509 -6.50 -1.38 24.98
N CYS A 510 -6.87 -2.59 24.59
CA CYS A 510 -5.94 -3.62 24.13
C CYS A 510 -6.37 -4.14 22.76
N ASP A 511 -5.42 -4.25 21.86
CA ASP A 511 -5.56 -4.97 20.60
C ASP A 511 -4.71 -6.23 20.71
N VAL A 512 -5.35 -7.39 20.50
CA VAL A 512 -4.71 -8.70 20.65
C VAL A 512 -4.98 -9.55 19.41
N PHE A 513 -4.00 -10.35 19.02
CA PHE A 513 -4.19 -11.40 18.03
C PHE A 513 -4.66 -12.66 18.72
N GLY A 514 -5.90 -13.06 18.46
CA GLY A 514 -6.46 -14.34 18.87
C GLY A 514 -6.11 -15.44 17.86
N LEU A 515 -5.65 -16.59 18.37
CA LEU A 515 -5.46 -17.82 17.62
C LEU A 515 -6.21 -18.95 18.31
N LEU A 516 -7.10 -19.62 17.56
CA LEU A 516 -7.83 -20.78 18.07
C LEU A 516 -6.89 -21.97 18.26
N GLY A 517 -7.13 -22.76 19.31
CA GLY A 517 -6.39 -23.99 19.56
C GLY A 517 -6.51 -24.99 18.42
N THR A 518 -7.73 -25.15 17.88
CA THR A 518 -7.99 -26.02 16.72
C THR A 518 -7.20 -25.58 15.50
N ASP A 519 -7.14 -24.28 15.24
CA ASP A 519 -6.38 -23.72 14.11
C ASP A 519 -4.88 -23.96 14.25
N LEU A 520 -4.37 -23.85 15.49
CA LEU A 520 -2.98 -24.14 15.81
C LEU A 520 -2.65 -25.63 15.65
N ASP A 521 -3.50 -26.51 16.16
CA ASP A 521 -3.34 -27.97 16.06
C ASP A 521 -3.40 -28.44 14.60
N ASP A 522 -4.37 -27.93 13.83
CA ASP A 522 -4.51 -28.22 12.40
C ASP A 522 -3.28 -27.78 11.61
N THR A 523 -2.73 -26.61 11.94
CA THR A 523 -1.51 -26.11 11.30
C THR A 523 -0.32 -26.95 11.72
N ALA A 524 -0.19 -27.28 13.01
CA ALA A 524 0.90 -28.07 13.55
C ALA A 524 0.92 -29.50 13.00
N ALA A 525 -0.23 -30.08 12.65
CA ALA A 525 -0.32 -31.41 12.04
C ALA A 525 0.49 -31.51 10.72
N SER A 526 0.58 -30.42 9.96
CA SER A 526 1.40 -30.34 8.74
C SER A 526 2.90 -30.18 9.02
N TYR A 527 3.30 -29.87 10.25
CA TYR A 527 4.70 -29.65 10.65
C TYR A 527 5.04 -30.49 11.91
N PRO A 528 5.40 -31.78 11.76
CA PRO A 528 5.57 -32.71 12.90
C PRO A 528 6.58 -32.24 13.96
N ALA A 529 7.67 -31.58 13.54
CA ALA A 529 8.65 -31.00 14.45
C ALA A 529 8.04 -29.89 15.33
N MET A 530 7.18 -29.06 14.74
CA MET A 530 6.46 -28.01 15.45
C MET A 530 5.40 -28.61 16.35
N GLN A 531 4.64 -29.61 15.89
CA GLN A 531 3.67 -30.32 16.71
C GLN A 531 4.31 -30.89 17.98
N LYS A 532 5.47 -31.54 17.87
CA LYS A 532 6.21 -32.05 19.04
C LYS A 532 6.61 -30.91 19.98
N ARG A 533 7.11 -29.79 19.44
CA ARG A 533 7.53 -28.63 20.24
C ARG A 533 6.36 -27.99 20.97
N LEU A 534 5.22 -27.82 20.32
CA LEU A 534 3.99 -27.29 20.91
C LEU A 534 3.46 -28.21 22.00
N ARG A 535 3.45 -29.53 21.78
CA ARG A 535 3.07 -30.53 22.82
C ARG A 535 3.99 -30.46 24.03
N VAL A 536 5.31 -30.32 23.82
CA VAL A 536 6.27 -30.16 24.93
C VAL A 536 6.04 -28.84 25.68
N ALA A 537 5.77 -27.75 24.97
CA ALA A 537 5.43 -26.47 25.58
C ALA A 537 4.14 -26.55 26.42
N GLY A 538 3.09 -27.17 25.88
CA GLY A 538 1.83 -27.43 26.59
C GLY A 538 2.03 -28.28 27.84
N CYS A 539 2.76 -29.41 27.74
CA CYS A 539 3.07 -30.25 28.90
C CYS A 539 3.84 -29.48 29.98
N ARG A 540 4.83 -28.68 29.58
CA ARG A 540 5.61 -27.84 30.51
C ARG A 540 4.74 -26.79 31.20
N GLY A 541 3.80 -26.18 30.45
CA GLY A 541 2.79 -25.26 30.98
C GLY A 541 1.92 -25.95 32.04
N MET A 542 1.31 -27.08 31.70
CA MET A 542 0.47 -27.87 32.60
C MET A 542 1.20 -28.29 33.89
N ILE A 543 2.44 -28.78 33.78
CA ILE A 543 3.26 -29.14 34.95
C ILE A 543 3.49 -27.92 35.84
N LYS A 544 3.86 -26.79 35.24
CA LYS A 544 4.12 -25.54 35.98
C LYS A 544 2.87 -25.04 36.71
N ASP A 545 1.72 -25.04 36.03
CA ASP A 545 0.47 -24.58 36.63
C ASP A 545 -0.02 -25.52 37.74
N SER A 546 0.15 -26.84 37.56
CA SER A 546 -0.17 -27.83 38.60
C SER A 546 0.73 -27.66 39.84
N LEU A 547 2.03 -27.42 39.64
CA LEU A 547 2.96 -27.13 40.75
C LEU A 547 2.66 -25.81 41.47
N LEU A 548 2.23 -24.78 40.74
CA LEU A 548 1.80 -23.51 41.32
C LEU A 548 0.51 -23.68 42.12
N ALA A 549 -0.48 -24.39 41.60
CA ALA A 549 -1.71 -24.71 42.30
C ALA A 549 -1.42 -25.51 43.58
N PHE A 550 -0.49 -26.48 43.51
CA PHE A 550 0.00 -27.20 44.68
C PHE A 550 0.62 -26.28 45.73
N ALA A 551 1.54 -25.39 45.33
CA ALA A 551 2.20 -24.47 46.26
C ALA A 551 1.20 -23.51 46.93
N GLN A 552 0.17 -23.08 46.20
CA GLN A 552 -0.92 -22.26 46.73
C GLN A 552 -1.79 -23.04 47.72
N ALA A 553 -2.24 -24.24 47.35
CA ALA A 553 -3.04 -25.10 48.23
C ALA A 553 -2.29 -25.44 49.52
N TRP A 554 -0.99 -25.74 49.43
CA TRP A 554 -0.13 -25.93 50.60
C TRP A 554 -0.06 -24.67 51.47
N GLY A 555 0.17 -23.50 50.86
CA GLY A 555 0.21 -22.23 51.58
C GLY A 555 -1.11 -21.90 52.29
N HIS A 556 -2.26 -22.34 51.74
CA HIS A 556 -3.56 -22.23 52.40
C HIS A 556 -3.69 -23.19 53.58
N ILE A 557 -3.32 -24.46 53.42
CA ILE A 557 -3.33 -25.48 54.49
C ILE A 557 -2.44 -25.04 55.66
N GLU A 558 -1.20 -24.61 55.38
CA GLU A 558 -0.23 -24.21 56.41
C GLU A 558 -0.68 -23.00 57.24
N LYS A 559 -1.45 -22.10 56.60
CA LYS A 559 -2.03 -20.89 57.21
C LYS A 559 -3.42 -21.11 57.81
N GLY A 560 -4.03 -22.29 57.69
CA GLY A 560 -5.39 -22.54 58.14
C GLY A 560 -6.45 -21.75 57.36
N ILE A 561 -6.25 -21.54 56.06
CA ILE A 561 -7.17 -20.76 55.22
C ILE A 561 -8.03 -21.71 54.39
N LYS A 562 -9.36 -21.66 54.56
CA LYS A 562 -10.31 -22.30 53.64
C LYS A 562 -10.75 -21.28 52.60
N VAL A 563 -10.70 -21.68 51.32
CA VAL A 563 -11.21 -20.86 50.22
C VAL A 563 -12.50 -21.51 49.72
N ASN A 564 -13.62 -20.81 49.87
CA ASN A 564 -14.93 -21.25 49.38
C ASN A 564 -14.93 -21.26 47.82
N PRO A 565 -15.68 -22.14 47.13
CA PRO A 565 -15.80 -22.16 45.67
C PRO A 565 -16.08 -20.81 44.98
N ASN A 566 -16.63 -19.82 45.70
CA ASN A 566 -16.83 -18.45 45.20
C ASN A 566 -15.65 -17.49 45.45
N GLY A 567 -14.50 -17.98 45.92
CA GLY A 567 -13.29 -17.17 46.18
C GLY A 567 -13.27 -16.43 47.52
N GLY A 568 -14.24 -16.68 48.41
CA GLY A 568 -14.25 -16.15 49.78
C GLY A 568 -13.26 -16.87 50.69
N VAL A 569 -12.54 -16.12 51.54
CA VAL A 569 -11.55 -16.64 52.48
C VAL A 569 -12.18 -16.77 53.86
N GLU A 570 -12.24 -17.99 54.38
CA GLU A 570 -12.64 -18.28 55.76
C GLU A 570 -11.43 -18.77 56.56
N ASP A 571 -11.27 -18.24 57.77
CA ASP A 571 -10.28 -18.73 58.73
C ASP A 571 -10.74 -20.09 59.26
N ALA A 572 -9.97 -21.14 58.98
CA ALA A 572 -10.18 -22.48 59.49
C ALA A 572 -9.21 -22.78 60.64
N GLU A 573 -9.69 -23.52 61.63
CA GLU A 573 -8.82 -24.01 62.72
C GLU A 573 -7.65 -24.80 62.11
N ARG A 574 -6.44 -24.37 62.47
CA ARG A 574 -5.19 -24.99 62.01
C ARG A 574 -5.13 -26.41 62.53
N ASP A 575 -5.35 -27.41 61.68
CA ASP A 575 -5.20 -28.82 62.07
C ASP A 575 -3.71 -29.19 62.05
N PRO A 576 -3.05 -29.36 63.22
CA PRO A 576 -1.62 -29.57 63.30
C PRO A 576 -1.20 -30.99 62.89
N HIS A 577 -2.15 -31.88 62.54
CA HIS A 577 -1.91 -33.29 62.26
C HIS A 577 -1.92 -33.65 60.78
N VAL A 578 -1.96 -32.69 59.85
CA VAL A 578 -2.03 -32.97 58.40
C VAL A 578 -0.64 -33.00 57.78
N SER A 579 -0.21 -34.16 57.28
CA SER A 579 1.04 -34.34 56.53
C SER A 579 0.78 -34.83 55.10
N VAL A 580 1.39 -34.16 54.12
CA VAL A 580 1.34 -34.60 52.71
C VAL A 580 2.38 -35.69 52.51
N VAL A 581 1.95 -36.83 51.96
CA VAL A 581 2.77 -38.04 51.89
C VAL A 581 3.42 -38.21 50.53
N GLU A 582 2.71 -37.88 49.43
CA GLU A 582 3.20 -38.18 48.08
C GLU A 582 2.49 -37.35 46.98
N LEU A 583 3.24 -36.90 45.97
CA LEU A 583 2.74 -36.27 44.74
C LEU A 583 3.06 -37.20 43.57
N ALA A 584 2.03 -37.81 42.96
CA ALA A 584 2.21 -38.68 41.80
C ALA A 584 1.81 -37.99 40.50
N VAL A 585 2.65 -38.15 39.47
CA VAL A 585 2.33 -37.75 38.09
C VAL A 585 1.88 -38.98 37.33
N VAL A 586 0.60 -39.07 37.02
CA VAL A 586 0.02 -40.21 36.30
C VAL A 586 -0.15 -39.85 34.83
N LYS A 587 0.59 -40.55 33.97
CA LYS A 587 0.48 -40.45 32.51
C LYS A 587 -0.66 -41.35 32.00
N ARG A 588 -1.66 -40.77 31.33
CA ARG A 588 -2.69 -41.53 30.60
C ARG A 588 -2.13 -42.06 29.27
N LYS A 589 -2.74 -43.13 28.73
CA LYS A 589 -2.49 -43.61 27.35
C LYS A 589 -2.73 -42.54 26.27
N ASP A 590 -3.50 -41.50 26.57
CA ASP A 590 -3.83 -40.39 25.68
C ASP A 590 -2.97 -39.12 25.95
N ASP A 591 -1.78 -39.28 26.54
CA ASP A 591 -0.82 -38.21 26.88
C ASP A 591 -1.33 -37.12 27.86
N ILE A 592 -2.47 -37.33 28.54
CA ILE A 592 -2.96 -36.46 29.61
C ILE A 592 -2.20 -36.79 30.91
N PHE A 593 -1.54 -35.81 31.50
CA PHE A 593 -0.91 -35.91 32.82
C PHE A 593 -1.89 -35.47 33.91
N ARG A 594 -2.14 -36.35 34.91
CA ARG A 594 -2.88 -35.98 36.13
C ARG A 594 -1.94 -36.00 37.32
N PHE A 595 -2.10 -35.02 38.20
CA PHE A 595 -1.36 -34.93 39.46
C PHE A 595 -2.29 -35.38 40.58
N ALA A 596 -1.84 -36.33 41.39
CA ALA A 596 -2.58 -36.85 42.53
C ALA A 596 -1.90 -36.44 43.83
N LEU A 597 -2.70 -36.01 44.80
CA LEU A 597 -2.25 -35.64 46.15
C LEU A 597 -2.72 -36.69 47.15
N SER A 598 -1.78 -37.29 47.90
CA SER A 598 -2.09 -38.11 49.07
C SER A 598 -1.82 -37.31 50.35
N VAL A 599 -2.88 -37.09 51.14
CA VAL A 599 -2.83 -36.37 52.41
C VAL A 599 -3.16 -37.35 53.53
N ALA A 600 -2.35 -37.40 54.59
CA ALA A 600 -2.56 -38.27 55.74
C ALA A 600 -2.64 -37.45 57.04
N ARG A 601 -3.44 -37.93 58.00
CA ARG A 601 -3.41 -37.44 59.38
C ARG A 601 -2.39 -38.24 60.20
N ASP A 602 -1.65 -37.59 61.10
CA ASP A 602 -0.70 -38.24 62.00
C ASP A 602 -1.38 -39.39 62.75
N GLY A 603 -0.81 -40.60 62.64
CA GLY A 603 -1.35 -41.84 63.23
C GLY A 603 -2.18 -42.72 62.29
N SER A 604 -2.53 -42.24 61.08
CA SER A 604 -3.15 -43.06 60.03
C SER A 604 -2.09 -43.75 59.16
N ALA A 605 -2.39 -44.95 58.63
CA ALA A 605 -1.49 -45.65 57.71
C ALA A 605 -1.29 -44.79 56.45
N LYS A 606 -0.04 -44.49 56.09
CA LYS A 606 0.31 -43.72 54.88
C LYS A 606 -0.37 -44.34 53.65
N PRO A 607 -1.27 -43.63 52.94
CA PRO A 607 -1.78 -44.10 51.67
C PRO A 607 -0.64 -44.00 50.64
N THR A 608 0.02 -45.11 50.36
CA THR A 608 0.99 -45.22 49.27
C THR A 608 0.24 -45.29 47.95
N LEU A 609 0.54 -44.38 47.02
CA LEU A 609 -0.01 -44.46 45.67
C LEU A 609 0.61 -45.69 44.96
N PRO A 610 -0.20 -46.56 44.33
CA PRO A 610 0.32 -47.69 43.56
C PRO A 610 1.35 -47.22 42.52
N SER A 611 2.46 -47.94 42.39
CA SER A 611 3.52 -47.64 41.40
C SER A 611 3.08 -47.82 39.95
N ASP A 612 1.94 -48.49 39.74
CA ASP A 612 1.32 -48.69 38.44
C ASP A 612 0.35 -47.50 38.13
N PRO A 613 0.43 -46.88 36.93
CA PRO A 613 -0.42 -45.74 36.55
C PRO A 613 -1.94 -46.00 36.58
N ALA A 614 -2.39 -47.21 36.27
CA ALA A 614 -3.80 -47.60 36.30
C ALA A 614 -4.27 -47.88 37.74
N GLY A 615 -3.42 -48.44 38.58
CA GLY A 615 -3.62 -48.62 40.02
C GLY A 615 -3.73 -47.28 40.75
N ALA A 616 -2.83 -46.32 40.47
CA ALA A 616 -2.89 -44.97 41.01
C ALA A 616 -4.19 -44.26 40.63
N PHE A 617 -4.65 -44.44 39.39
CA PHE A 617 -5.92 -43.90 38.91
C PHE A 617 -7.16 -44.53 39.59
N LYS A 618 -7.14 -45.85 39.81
CA LYS A 618 -8.23 -46.56 40.49
C LYS A 618 -8.29 -46.23 41.99
N ALA A 619 -7.14 -45.94 42.61
CA ALA A 619 -7.04 -45.43 43.97
C ALA A 619 -7.62 -44.00 44.08
N MET A 620 -7.29 -43.10 43.14
CA MET A 620 -7.84 -41.74 43.09
C MET A 620 -9.38 -41.69 43.05
N ASN A 621 -10.02 -42.60 42.31
CA ASN A 621 -11.49 -42.64 42.21
C ASN A 621 -12.18 -43.30 43.42
N ARG A 622 -11.47 -44.05 44.27
CA ARG A 622 -12.04 -44.71 45.46
C ARG A 622 -12.06 -43.82 46.69
N THR A 623 -11.13 -42.89 46.83
CA THR A 623 -11.02 -41.98 47.99
C THR A 623 -12.06 -40.87 48.05
N PHE A 624 -13.00 -40.80 47.11
CA PHE A 624 -14.19 -39.91 47.19
C PHE A 624 -15.41 -40.60 47.81
N ILE A 625 -15.35 -41.91 48.11
CA ILE A 625 -16.49 -42.70 48.58
C ILE A 625 -16.01 -43.71 49.64
N ASP A 626 -15.56 -43.25 50.80
CA ASP A 626 -15.55 -44.11 52.00
C ASP A 626 -15.45 -43.28 53.29
N ASP A 627 -16.39 -42.35 53.48
CA ASP A 627 -16.77 -41.83 54.80
C ASP A 627 -18.26 -42.15 55.05
N SER A 628 -18.64 -43.42 54.89
CA SER A 628 -19.89 -43.92 55.44
C SER A 628 -19.64 -44.54 56.80
N ASN A 629 -19.62 -43.70 57.84
CA ASN A 629 -20.19 -44.02 59.16
C ASN A 629 -20.28 -42.77 60.04
N GLY A 630 -21.40 -42.06 59.91
CA GLY A 630 -22.08 -41.36 61.01
C GLY A 630 -21.49 -40.03 61.48
N ALA A 631 -21.79 -38.94 60.77
CA ALA A 631 -22.31 -37.69 61.32
C ALA A 631 -22.49 -36.67 60.18
N ASP A 632 -23.53 -35.85 60.29
CA ASP A 632 -23.98 -34.86 59.32
C ASP A 632 -22.92 -33.84 58.86
N ALA A 633 -23.18 -33.35 57.64
CA ALA A 633 -22.87 -32.02 57.08
C ALA A 633 -21.52 -31.79 56.38
N GLY A 634 -21.58 -31.84 55.04
CA GLY A 634 -21.23 -30.72 54.14
C GLY A 634 -19.75 -30.36 53.99
N GLY A 635 -19.17 -30.73 52.86
CA GLY A 635 -17.92 -30.14 52.37
C GLY A 635 -17.39 -30.86 51.14
N ASP A 636 -17.73 -30.35 49.96
CA ASP A 636 -17.02 -30.61 48.69
C ASP A 636 -15.65 -29.92 48.67
#